data_AF-A0A133Y1D2-F1
#
_entry.id   AF-A0A133Y1D2-F1
#
_cell.length_a   1.000
_cell.length_b   1.000
_cell.length_c   1.000
_cell.angle_alpha   90.00
_cell.angle_beta   90.00
_cell.angle_gamma   90.00
#
_symmetry.space_group_name_H-M   'P 1'
#
loop_
_entity.id
_entity.type
_entity.pdbx_description
1 polymer ?
#
loop_
_entity_poly.entity_id
_entity_poly.type
_entity_poly.pdbx_seq_one_letter_code
_entity_poly.pdbx_strand_id
1 'polypeptide(L)'
;MIYKFLNMKNLFLLLSMTILPYAVRAQNLQPAYQLLGNDTTCQIFLYSPGEREGLHLAYLTDNAMWQDMGQLCGSDYAQWGAEKRMFNPYISHANDGTWRLIFGVNDYSPCFAAAYSEDLVTWRPQDYPRLSQKGVFNPIMFQMDDGTFDIYYKGKDGAKHYVQASPDFRKFKETPGSSTIDDIAWMRDTAFVGARTHEGNLFDVPKVHLDYIRQYFQAVAHEAELSKESMCDDATRFATIGNQVKATLLVNAGKTKAISDKLIGAFFEDINHAADGGLYAELVQNRDFEYSATDRQGWDAATAWQSNKPIVIKKDIPLSKNNPNYAMLASRDTLYNNGWDGITVAPDMEFDFSVYLRNEDAEKNQVLVALVVDEGIVAKTKIKTEGQGWNRYTAKLIVDRKALKGKARIALTPLRSGSVAVDMVSLFPQETYKGHGLRKDLAEAIAALNPKFIRFPGGCLSHGQGLSNIYHWNETIGPWQDRTPAKNIWGYHQTRGLGFFEYFQFCEDIGAEPLPVLAAGVPCQNSRPNGDGYGGQQGGIPMEEMPAYCQEILNMIEWANGDPATSNWAKMRAEAGHPAPFNLKYIGIGNEDLISTVFEKRYEMICKTIKAKYPNMIICGTAGPFHEPSADYTEGWKFAKANQNIIDMVDEHYYESPGWFMHHQDYYDNYDRTAPKVYLGEWASRSNTLENALVEAMYLCGLERNGDIVSMSSYAPLMCREGYVNWYPDMIYFNGDSITMLTPSYHTQRLWGTYNGDQYIESSIDIQDNLRYRVAASVVRDSKKGKTYLKLVNALPSRLTLTVKGITFLPGTTYEGFSGQVHDENVNIVKDSVDAANITLPPYAVRIIEF
;
A
#
# COMPACT_ATOMS: atom_id res chain seq x y z
N MET A 1 47.53 30.77 1.01
CA MET A 1 48.88 31.16 0.59
C MET A 1 49.07 30.69 -0.87
N ILE A 2 49.03 31.64 -1.82
CA ILE A 2 49.64 31.66 -3.17
C ILE A 2 49.39 30.48 -4.16
N TYR A 3 48.54 30.76 -5.19
CA TYR A 3 48.63 30.52 -6.65
C TYR A 3 48.99 29.10 -7.21
N LYS A 4 48.47 28.59 -8.35
CA LYS A 4 48.18 29.24 -9.65
C LYS A 4 47.46 28.28 -10.63
N PHE A 5 46.60 28.87 -11.48
CA PHE A 5 45.99 28.32 -12.70
C PHE A 5 46.98 28.14 -13.87
N LEU A 6 46.68 27.20 -14.79
CA LEU A 6 47.02 27.18 -16.23
C LEU A 6 46.07 26.15 -16.90
N ASN A 7 44.95 26.48 -17.54
CA ASN A 7 44.67 27.17 -18.82
C ASN A 7 45.13 26.44 -20.11
N MET A 8 44.20 25.66 -20.68
CA MET A 8 43.73 25.58 -22.09
C MET A 8 44.69 25.92 -23.27
N LYS A 9 44.79 25.03 -24.29
CA LYS A 9 44.10 25.08 -25.63
C LYS A 9 44.76 24.25 -26.76
N ASN A 10 43.90 23.84 -27.72
CA ASN A 10 44.10 23.38 -29.13
C ASN A 10 44.28 21.86 -29.36
N LEU A 11 43.29 21.09 -29.83
CA LEU A 11 42.54 21.06 -31.11
C LEU A 11 43.36 20.49 -32.30
N PHE A 12 43.08 19.25 -32.71
CA PHE A 12 42.95 18.84 -34.13
C PHE A 12 42.18 17.50 -34.26
N LEU A 13 41.22 17.50 -35.19
CA LEU A 13 40.38 16.37 -35.62
C LEU A 13 41.19 15.23 -36.26
N LEU A 14 40.77 13.99 -36.01
CA LEU A 14 40.74 12.95 -37.05
C LEU A 14 39.68 11.89 -36.70
N LEU A 15 38.68 11.79 -37.59
CA LEU A 15 37.67 10.74 -37.63
C LEU A 15 38.34 9.39 -37.95
N SER A 16 38.10 8.38 -37.12
CA SER A 16 38.10 6.99 -37.56
C SER A 16 36.97 6.25 -36.86
N MET A 17 35.94 5.88 -37.63
CA MET A 17 34.92 4.93 -37.23
C MET A 17 35.57 3.59 -36.88
N THR A 18 35.49 3.21 -35.61
CA THR A 18 35.65 1.83 -35.17
C THR A 18 34.41 1.45 -34.37
N ILE A 19 33.64 0.52 -34.93
CA ILE A 19 32.55 -0.18 -34.27
C ILE A 19 33.16 -0.95 -33.10
N LEU A 20 33.00 -0.45 -31.86
CA LEU A 20 33.27 -1.23 -30.66
C LEU A 20 32.02 -2.05 -30.32
N PRO A 21 32.17 -3.34 -29.96
CA PRO A 21 31.09 -4.07 -29.31
C PRO A 21 30.80 -3.39 -27.96
N TYR A 22 29.53 -3.16 -27.66
CA TYR A 22 29.08 -2.75 -26.33
C TYR A 22 29.50 -3.82 -25.31
N ALA A 23 30.68 -3.66 -24.74
CA ALA A 23 31.05 -4.33 -23.51
C ALA A 23 30.15 -3.75 -22.42
N VAL A 24 29.25 -4.57 -21.89
CA VAL A 24 28.53 -4.33 -20.66
C VAL A 24 29.59 -4.01 -19.60
N ARG A 25 29.75 -2.72 -19.25
CA ARG A 25 30.53 -2.35 -18.07
C ARG A 25 29.74 -2.86 -16.88
N ALA A 26 30.19 -3.97 -16.28
CA ALA A 26 29.89 -4.26 -14.89
C ALA A 26 30.19 -2.98 -14.10
N GLN A 27 29.21 -2.49 -13.35
CA GLN A 27 29.43 -1.38 -12.43
C GLN A 27 30.56 -1.82 -11.50
N ASN A 28 31.72 -1.17 -11.58
CA ASN A 28 32.79 -1.34 -10.60
C ASN A 28 32.26 -0.75 -9.28
N LEU A 29 31.61 -1.58 -8.48
CA LEU A 29 31.18 -1.27 -7.13
C LEU A 29 32.46 -1.17 -6.29
N GLN A 30 32.84 0.06 -5.94
CA GLN A 30 33.86 0.31 -4.92
C GLN A 30 33.19 0.13 -3.55
N PRO A 31 33.82 -0.53 -2.57
CA PRO A 31 33.27 -0.69 -1.24
C PRO A 31 33.02 0.67 -0.57
N ALA A 32 32.04 0.75 0.31
CA ALA A 32 31.64 1.98 1.01
C ALA A 32 32.78 2.60 1.86
N TYR A 33 33.84 1.83 2.15
CA TYR A 33 35.05 2.29 2.83
C TYR A 33 36.28 1.54 2.30
N GLN A 34 37.47 2.16 2.45
CA GLN A 34 38.75 1.59 2.06
C GLN A 34 39.60 1.35 3.30
N LEU A 35 40.13 0.14 3.48
CA LEU A 35 40.93 -0.23 4.64
C LEU A 35 42.27 0.52 4.65
N LEU A 36 42.45 1.44 5.60
CA LEU A 36 43.70 2.16 5.86
C LEU A 36 44.29 1.69 7.18
N GLY A 37 45.29 0.80 7.12
CA GLY A 37 46.17 0.47 8.25
C GLY A 37 45.79 -0.78 9.06
N ASN A 38 46.81 -1.46 9.60
CA ASN A 38 46.71 -2.61 10.51
C ASN A 38 46.35 -2.18 11.94
N ASP A 39 45.29 -1.41 12.14
CA ASP A 39 44.77 -1.12 13.48
C ASP A 39 43.91 -2.29 13.97
N THR A 40 44.55 -3.17 14.75
CA THR A 40 44.00 -4.31 15.53
C THR A 40 42.86 -5.07 14.86
N THR A 41 43.15 -6.22 14.25
CA THR A 41 42.13 -7.17 13.82
C THR A 41 41.38 -7.74 15.03
N CYS A 42 40.08 -7.98 14.90
CA CYS A 42 39.26 -8.67 15.88
C CYS A 42 38.50 -9.83 15.23
N GLN A 43 38.19 -10.85 16.03
CA GLN A 43 37.41 -11.99 15.57
C GLN A 43 35.92 -11.73 15.72
N ILE A 44 35.18 -11.98 14.66
CA ILE A 44 33.72 -12.03 14.64
C ILE A 44 33.24 -13.43 14.26
N PHE A 45 32.07 -13.80 14.76
CA PHE A 45 31.41 -15.07 14.49
C PHE A 45 29.98 -14.79 14.03
N LEU A 46 29.68 -15.20 12.81
CA LEU A 46 28.37 -15.04 12.20
C LEU A 46 27.60 -16.36 12.30
N TYR A 47 26.42 -16.30 12.90
CA TYR A 47 25.65 -17.50 13.25
C TYR A 47 24.15 -17.21 13.28
N SER A 48 23.32 -18.24 13.39
CA SER A 48 21.91 -18.06 13.72
C SER A 48 21.62 -18.75 15.05
N PRO A 49 21.09 -18.05 16.07
CA PRO A 49 20.79 -18.69 17.35
C PRO A 49 19.61 -19.67 17.24
N GLY A 50 18.73 -19.47 16.26
CA GLY A 50 17.62 -20.34 15.93
C GLY A 50 16.94 -19.94 14.62
N GLU A 51 16.14 -20.85 14.06
CA GLU A 51 15.51 -20.69 12.74
C GLU A 51 14.63 -19.43 12.57
N ARG A 52 14.18 -18.80 13.66
CA ARG A 52 13.37 -17.56 13.65
C ARG A 52 14.15 -16.32 14.07
N GLU A 53 15.41 -16.48 14.45
CA GLU A 53 16.24 -15.42 15.01
C GLU A 53 17.17 -14.81 13.96
N GLY A 54 17.13 -15.28 12.70
CA GLY A 54 17.91 -14.70 11.62
C GLY A 54 19.43 -14.83 11.81
N LEU A 55 20.19 -14.03 11.08
CA LEU A 55 21.64 -13.95 11.16
C LEU A 55 22.04 -12.99 12.28
N HIS A 56 22.90 -13.46 13.18
CA HIS A 56 23.50 -12.70 14.27
C HIS A 56 25.01 -12.56 14.08
N LEU A 57 25.57 -11.55 14.77
CA LEU A 57 27.00 -11.37 14.93
C LEU A 57 27.37 -11.46 16.41
N ALA A 58 28.37 -12.28 16.72
CA ALA A 58 29.12 -12.22 17.97
C ALA A 58 30.55 -11.76 17.71
N TYR A 59 31.18 -11.12 18.69
CA TYR A 59 32.60 -10.75 18.63
C TYR A 59 33.36 -11.36 19.81
N LEU A 60 34.65 -11.64 19.60
CA LEU A 60 35.54 -12.12 20.64
C LEU A 60 36.03 -10.94 21.48
N THR A 61 35.73 -10.96 22.77
CA THR A 61 36.17 -9.96 23.74
C THR A 61 37.64 -10.17 24.13
N ASP A 62 38.26 -9.14 24.73
CA ASP A 62 39.63 -9.21 25.25
C ASP A 62 39.83 -10.33 26.30
N ASN A 63 38.75 -10.77 26.96
CA ASN A 63 38.76 -11.88 27.91
C ASN A 63 38.56 -13.26 27.25
N ALA A 64 38.70 -13.35 25.93
CA ALA A 64 38.48 -14.56 25.13
C ALA A 64 37.07 -15.16 25.27
N MET A 65 36.07 -14.31 25.50
CA MET A 65 34.66 -14.69 25.56
C MET A 65 33.90 -14.13 24.36
N TRP A 66 33.05 -14.95 23.74
CA TRP A 66 32.15 -14.51 22.67
C TRP A 66 30.96 -13.74 23.24
N GLN A 67 30.71 -12.55 22.70
CA GLN A 67 29.57 -11.72 23.05
C GLN A 67 28.69 -11.47 21.82
N ASP A 68 27.42 -11.88 21.90
CA ASP A 68 26.40 -11.55 20.90
C ASP A 68 26.15 -10.05 20.85
N MET A 69 26.03 -9.51 19.64
CA MET A 69 25.66 -8.12 19.38
C MET A 69 24.22 -7.96 18.93
N GLY A 70 23.62 -9.00 18.37
CA GLY A 70 22.24 -8.98 17.87
C GLY A 70 22.10 -9.36 16.41
N GLN A 71 20.86 -9.28 15.93
CA GLN A 71 20.45 -9.68 14.59
C GLN A 71 20.89 -8.65 13.53
N LEU A 72 21.58 -9.13 12.50
CA LEU A 72 21.99 -8.38 11.31
C LEU A 72 21.00 -8.50 10.14
N CYS A 73 20.38 -9.67 9.96
CA CYS A 73 19.51 -9.95 8.82
C CYS A 73 18.46 -11.00 9.17
N GLY A 74 17.18 -10.72 8.91
CA GLY A 74 16.08 -11.68 9.02
C GLY A 74 15.90 -12.50 7.74
N SER A 75 15.04 -13.52 7.76
CA SER A 75 14.57 -14.16 6.52
C SER A 75 13.34 -13.42 6.01
N ASP A 76 13.36 -13.05 4.74
CA ASP A 76 12.22 -12.42 4.10
C ASP A 76 11.36 -13.42 3.29
N TYR A 77 11.53 -14.74 3.47
CA TYR A 77 10.84 -15.72 2.62
C TYR A 77 9.35 -15.95 2.96
N ALA A 78 8.53 -16.06 1.90
CA ALA A 78 7.09 -16.31 1.91
C ALA A 78 6.26 -15.37 2.83
N GLN A 79 5.03 -15.77 3.16
CA GLN A 79 4.08 -14.96 3.93
C GLN A 79 4.62 -14.63 5.33
N TRP A 80 4.29 -13.44 5.83
CA TRP A 80 4.53 -13.00 7.20
C TRP A 80 4.21 -14.06 8.25
N GLY A 81 5.09 -14.15 9.25
CA GLY A 81 4.96 -15.09 10.36
C GLY A 81 5.65 -16.43 10.10
N ALA A 82 4.89 -17.48 9.79
CA ALA A 82 5.33 -18.86 9.98
C ALA A 82 6.53 -19.31 9.14
N GLU A 83 6.73 -18.72 7.95
CA GLU A 83 7.73 -19.13 6.95
C GLU A 83 8.96 -18.21 6.88
N LYS A 84 8.99 -17.11 7.65
CA LYS A 84 10.13 -16.20 7.76
C LYS A 84 11.23 -16.86 8.60
N ARG A 85 11.88 -17.88 8.02
CA ARG A 85 12.86 -18.73 8.69
C ARG A 85 14.21 -18.76 7.97
N MET A 86 15.27 -18.91 8.76
CA MET A 86 16.64 -19.00 8.30
C MET A 86 17.27 -20.31 8.80
N PHE A 87 17.46 -21.28 7.91
CA PHE A 87 18.08 -22.56 8.24
C PHE A 87 19.52 -22.61 7.75
N ASN A 88 20.43 -22.92 8.68
CA ASN A 88 21.84 -23.19 8.40
C ASN A 88 22.47 -22.10 7.51
N PRO A 89 22.46 -20.83 7.92
CA PRO A 89 23.04 -19.77 7.11
C PRO A 89 24.53 -20.00 6.90
N TYR A 90 25.03 -19.67 5.71
CA TYR A 90 26.43 -19.72 5.35
C TYR A 90 26.85 -18.38 4.77
N ILE A 91 27.95 -17.84 5.29
CA ILE A 91 28.42 -16.50 4.98
C ILE A 91 29.78 -16.59 4.32
N SER A 92 30.00 -15.77 3.30
CA SER A 92 31.29 -15.57 2.66
C SER A 92 31.65 -14.08 2.70
N HIS A 93 32.86 -13.77 3.15
CA HIS A 93 33.50 -12.47 2.94
C HIS A 93 34.24 -12.53 1.62
N ALA A 94 33.73 -11.81 0.62
CA ALA A 94 34.24 -11.86 -0.73
C ALA A 94 35.49 -10.98 -0.88
N ASN A 95 36.32 -11.31 -1.88
CA ASN A 95 37.56 -10.60 -2.20
C ASN A 95 37.37 -9.12 -2.57
N ASP A 96 36.14 -8.70 -2.89
CA ASP A 96 35.76 -7.30 -3.12
C ASP A 96 35.49 -6.52 -1.82
N GLY A 97 35.62 -7.17 -0.66
CA GLY A 97 35.40 -6.60 0.67
C GLY A 97 33.96 -6.70 1.17
N THR A 98 33.05 -7.25 0.36
CA THR A 98 31.61 -7.32 0.66
C THR A 98 31.19 -8.72 1.10
N TRP A 99 29.94 -8.89 1.51
CA TRP A 99 29.44 -10.09 2.18
C TRP A 99 28.36 -10.78 1.36
N ARG A 100 28.35 -12.11 1.39
CA ARG A 100 27.31 -12.96 0.78
C ARG A 100 26.73 -13.85 1.85
N LEU A 101 25.41 -13.98 1.88
CA LEU A 101 24.67 -14.87 2.77
C LEU A 101 23.81 -15.81 1.92
N ILE A 102 23.82 -17.10 2.25
CA ILE A 102 22.82 -18.05 1.78
C ILE A 102 22.25 -18.86 2.93
N PHE A 103 20.99 -19.27 2.83
CA PHE A 103 20.36 -20.13 3.84
C PHE A 103 19.19 -20.92 3.26
N GLY A 104 18.90 -22.08 3.86
CA GLY A 104 17.69 -22.83 3.54
C GLY A 104 16.47 -22.14 4.13
N VAL A 105 15.32 -22.19 3.44
CA VAL A 105 14.10 -21.47 3.86
C VAL A 105 13.09 -22.36 4.57
N ASN A 106 12.93 -23.61 4.15
CA ASN A 106 12.17 -24.68 4.79
C ASN A 106 12.50 -26.03 4.11
N ASP A 107 11.81 -27.11 4.50
CA ASP A 107 12.10 -28.48 4.07
C ASP A 107 11.33 -28.94 2.81
N TYR A 108 10.54 -28.05 2.20
CA TYR A 108 9.67 -28.38 1.05
C TYR A 108 9.80 -27.44 -0.14
N SER A 109 10.32 -26.22 0.05
CA SER A 109 10.45 -25.23 -1.02
C SER A 109 11.59 -25.58 -1.97
N PRO A 110 11.43 -25.31 -3.28
CA PRO A 110 12.49 -25.56 -4.26
C PRO A 110 13.45 -24.37 -4.39
N CYS A 111 13.94 -23.84 -3.26
CA CYS A 111 14.87 -22.71 -3.27
C CYS A 111 15.68 -22.60 -1.97
N PHE A 112 16.79 -21.91 -2.05
CA PHE A 112 17.45 -21.26 -0.91
C PHE A 112 17.27 -19.74 -1.02
N ALA A 113 17.56 -19.01 0.04
CA ALA A 113 17.64 -17.56 0.03
C ALA A 113 19.09 -17.12 -0.19
N ALA A 114 19.29 -16.04 -0.95
CA ALA A 114 20.57 -15.43 -1.21
C ALA A 114 20.51 -13.94 -0.89
N ALA A 115 21.49 -13.41 -0.17
CA ALA A 115 21.57 -12.00 0.18
C ALA A 115 23.00 -11.47 0.03
N TYR A 116 23.11 -10.16 -0.18
CA TYR A 116 24.35 -9.43 -0.37
C TYR A 116 24.39 -8.24 0.60
N SER A 117 25.54 -7.94 1.19
CA SER A 117 25.74 -6.74 2.01
C SER A 117 27.12 -6.14 1.79
N GLU A 118 27.22 -4.81 1.84
CA GLU A 118 28.51 -4.11 1.72
C GLU A 118 29.22 -3.99 3.08
N ASP A 119 28.47 -4.07 4.19
CA ASP A 119 28.91 -3.62 5.50
C ASP A 119 28.42 -4.50 6.68
N LEU A 120 27.69 -5.58 6.41
CA LEU A 120 26.98 -6.50 7.33
C LEU A 120 25.70 -5.99 8.00
N VAL A 121 25.40 -4.69 7.96
CA VAL A 121 24.21 -4.12 8.62
C VAL A 121 23.16 -3.65 7.61
N THR A 122 23.58 -3.37 6.38
CA THR A 122 22.75 -3.00 5.25
C THR A 122 22.75 -4.14 4.23
N TRP A 123 21.63 -4.86 4.13
CA TRP A 123 21.46 -5.98 3.21
C TRP A 123 20.61 -5.59 2.00
N ARG A 124 20.94 -6.09 0.82
CA ARG A 124 20.08 -5.98 -0.37
C ARG A 124 18.87 -6.92 -0.26
N PRO A 125 17.80 -6.67 -1.04
CA PRO A 125 16.65 -7.57 -1.10
C PRO A 125 17.08 -8.99 -1.42
N GLN A 126 16.49 -9.96 -0.73
CA GLN A 126 16.86 -11.36 -0.87
C GLN A 126 16.38 -11.91 -2.20
N ASP A 127 17.26 -12.61 -2.91
CA ASP A 127 16.91 -13.37 -4.11
C ASP A 127 16.64 -14.84 -3.71
N TYR A 128 15.67 -15.48 -4.37
CA TYR A 128 15.28 -16.87 -4.07
C TYR A 128 15.40 -17.76 -5.31
N PRO A 129 16.61 -18.24 -5.65
CA PRO A 129 16.83 -19.03 -6.86
C PRO A 129 15.93 -20.26 -6.89
N ARG A 130 15.12 -20.38 -7.93
CA ARG A 130 14.27 -21.56 -8.14
C ARG A 130 15.12 -22.72 -8.66
N LEU A 131 15.04 -23.85 -7.97
CA LEU A 131 15.84 -25.05 -8.21
C LEU A 131 14.95 -26.22 -8.66
N SER A 132 15.59 -27.27 -9.19
CA SER A 132 14.93 -28.51 -9.62
C SER A 132 14.46 -29.37 -8.45
N GLN A 133 15.11 -29.24 -7.29
CA GLN A 133 14.84 -30.06 -6.10
C GLN A 133 14.05 -29.30 -5.05
N LYS A 134 13.09 -29.98 -4.40
CA LYS A 134 12.38 -29.49 -3.22
C LYS A 134 13.15 -29.83 -1.94
N GLY A 135 13.12 -28.92 -0.96
CA GLY A 135 13.83 -29.08 0.30
C GLY A 135 15.33 -28.89 0.09
N VAL A 136 15.76 -27.64 0.14
CA VAL A 136 17.16 -27.24 -0.10
C VAL A 136 17.85 -27.09 1.25
N PHE A 137 18.68 -28.07 1.60
CA PHE A 137 19.32 -28.14 2.91
C PHE A 137 20.78 -27.74 2.87
N ASN A 138 21.21 -27.07 3.93
CA ASN A 138 22.60 -26.74 4.24
C ASN A 138 23.35 -26.11 3.06
N PRO A 139 22.86 -25.02 2.46
CA PRO A 139 23.60 -24.40 1.37
C PRO A 139 24.96 -23.88 1.87
N ILE A 140 26.02 -24.09 1.08
CA ILE A 140 27.39 -23.60 1.32
C ILE A 140 27.91 -22.95 0.03
N MET A 141 28.85 -22.01 0.14
CA MET A 141 29.42 -21.35 -1.04
C MET A 141 30.92 -21.15 -0.97
N PHE A 142 31.55 -21.11 -2.14
CA PHE A 142 32.96 -20.79 -2.33
C PHE A 142 33.09 -19.73 -3.41
N GLN A 143 33.85 -18.68 -3.15
CA GLN A 143 34.19 -17.71 -4.19
C GLN A 143 35.29 -18.30 -5.10
N MET A 144 35.12 -18.12 -6.40
CA MET A 144 36.05 -18.56 -7.43
C MET A 144 36.99 -17.41 -7.86
N ASP A 145 38.12 -17.75 -8.49
CA ASP A 145 39.13 -16.77 -8.92
C ASP A 145 38.59 -15.73 -9.92
N ASP A 146 37.56 -16.09 -10.70
CA ASP A 146 36.89 -15.17 -11.64
C ASP A 146 35.82 -14.29 -10.97
N GLY A 147 35.68 -14.38 -9.65
CA GLY A 147 34.73 -13.65 -8.83
C GLY A 147 33.34 -14.28 -8.78
N THR A 148 33.06 -15.35 -9.53
CA THR A 148 31.80 -16.12 -9.41
C THR A 148 31.77 -16.89 -8.09
N PHE A 149 30.60 -17.44 -7.74
CA PHE A 149 30.45 -18.27 -6.55
C PHE A 149 29.92 -19.64 -6.91
N ASP A 150 30.58 -20.67 -6.41
CA ASP A 150 30.14 -22.05 -6.49
C ASP A 150 29.34 -22.39 -5.22
N ILE A 151 28.04 -22.64 -5.40
CA ILE A 151 27.10 -22.96 -4.32
C ILE A 151 26.75 -24.45 -4.38
N TYR A 152 26.82 -25.12 -3.24
CA TYR A 152 26.42 -26.51 -3.08
C TYR A 152 25.36 -26.65 -2.01
N TYR A 153 24.39 -27.55 -2.23
CA TYR A 153 23.35 -27.86 -1.26
C TYR A 153 23.03 -29.36 -1.26
N LYS A 154 22.36 -29.81 -0.20
CA LYS A 154 21.87 -31.19 -0.07
C LYS A 154 20.37 -31.23 -0.32
N GLY A 155 19.93 -32.17 -1.15
CA GLY A 155 18.51 -32.54 -1.29
C GLY A 155 18.04 -33.36 -0.10
N LYS A 156 16.72 -33.60 -0.01
CA LYS A 156 16.11 -34.40 1.06
C LYS A 156 16.62 -35.84 1.12
N ASP A 157 17.03 -36.39 -0.02
CA ASP A 157 17.63 -37.72 -0.17
C ASP A 157 19.13 -37.75 0.16
N GLY A 158 19.73 -36.61 0.52
CA GLY A 158 21.16 -36.45 0.77
C GLY A 158 22.00 -36.27 -0.50
N ALA A 159 21.39 -36.27 -1.69
CA ALA A 159 22.11 -35.98 -2.93
C ALA A 159 22.63 -34.53 -2.90
N LYS A 160 23.83 -34.32 -3.44
CA LYS A 160 24.48 -33.01 -3.48
C LYS A 160 24.19 -32.37 -4.82
N HIS A 161 23.95 -31.08 -4.85
CA HIS A 161 23.63 -30.33 -6.05
C HIS A 161 24.52 -29.09 -6.17
N TYR A 162 24.56 -28.50 -7.36
CA TYR A 162 25.47 -27.40 -7.68
C TYR A 162 24.73 -26.26 -8.39
N VAL A 163 24.99 -25.04 -7.93
CA VAL A 163 24.48 -23.79 -8.46
C VAL A 163 25.63 -22.81 -8.60
N GLN A 164 25.81 -22.22 -9.77
CA GLN A 164 26.76 -21.14 -9.96
C GLN A 164 26.05 -19.79 -9.78
N ALA A 165 26.65 -18.87 -9.03
CA ALA A 165 26.19 -17.49 -8.92
C ALA A 165 27.16 -16.50 -9.58
N SER A 166 26.62 -15.44 -10.18
CA SER A 166 27.40 -14.34 -10.77
C SER A 166 28.16 -13.53 -9.70
N PRO A 167 29.19 -12.75 -10.07
CA PRO A 167 29.98 -11.98 -9.11
C PRO A 167 29.18 -10.94 -8.30
N ASP A 168 28.17 -10.34 -8.93
CA ASP A 168 27.22 -9.42 -8.30
C ASP A 168 26.18 -10.13 -7.40
N PHE A 169 26.20 -11.47 -7.38
CA PHE A 169 25.30 -12.34 -6.63
C PHE A 169 23.82 -12.18 -6.96
N ARG A 170 23.50 -11.79 -8.20
CA ARG A 170 22.13 -11.57 -8.69
C ARG A 170 21.62 -12.66 -9.65
N LYS A 171 22.52 -13.45 -10.26
CA LYS A 171 22.15 -14.48 -11.24
C LYS A 171 22.62 -15.83 -10.76
N PHE A 172 21.71 -16.79 -10.76
CA PHE A 172 21.94 -18.13 -10.25
C PHE A 172 21.58 -19.15 -11.33
N LYS A 173 22.47 -20.12 -11.57
CA LYS A 173 22.29 -21.15 -12.58
C LYS A 173 22.58 -22.52 -11.98
N GLU A 174 21.53 -23.31 -11.81
CA GLU A 174 21.65 -24.71 -11.40
C GLU A 174 22.22 -25.55 -12.54
N THR A 175 23.14 -26.46 -12.20
CA THR A 175 23.60 -27.50 -13.12
C THR A 175 22.81 -28.78 -12.88
N PRO A 176 22.21 -29.39 -13.92
CA PRO A 176 21.48 -30.65 -13.77
C PRO A 176 22.36 -31.78 -13.25
N GLY A 177 21.79 -32.63 -12.39
CA GLY A 177 22.44 -33.81 -11.84
C GLY A 177 23.01 -33.62 -10.44
N SER A 178 23.73 -34.64 -9.95
CA SER A 178 24.37 -34.61 -8.63
C SER A 178 25.83 -34.14 -8.70
N SER A 179 26.26 -33.43 -7.67
CA SER A 179 27.65 -33.05 -7.43
C SER A 179 28.41 -34.16 -6.69
N THR A 180 29.70 -34.27 -6.96
CA THR A 180 30.61 -35.22 -6.30
C THR A 180 31.43 -34.59 -5.17
N ILE A 181 31.10 -33.35 -4.76
CA ILE A 181 31.81 -32.65 -3.69
C ILE A 181 31.77 -33.45 -2.37
N ASP A 182 32.89 -33.49 -1.66
CA ASP A 182 33.03 -34.23 -0.39
C ASP A 182 32.21 -33.57 0.74
N ASP A 183 31.70 -34.37 1.68
CA ASP A 183 30.96 -33.85 2.84
C ASP A 183 31.79 -32.96 3.76
N ILE A 184 33.12 -33.06 3.73
CA ILE A 184 34.01 -32.16 4.46
C ILE A 184 33.79 -30.67 4.11
N ALA A 185 33.24 -30.37 2.92
CA ALA A 185 32.91 -29.01 2.50
C ALA A 185 31.82 -28.36 3.38
N TRP A 186 31.02 -29.14 4.11
CA TRP A 186 29.99 -28.64 5.03
C TRP A 186 30.49 -28.41 6.46
N MET A 187 31.77 -28.63 6.74
CA MET A 187 32.33 -28.35 8.06
C MET A 187 32.24 -26.84 8.36
N ARG A 188 31.71 -26.50 9.54
CA ARG A 188 31.51 -25.13 10.00
C ARG A 188 32.33 -24.85 11.25
N ASP A 189 32.60 -23.58 11.49
CA ASP A 189 33.18 -23.14 12.75
C ASP A 189 32.18 -23.29 13.88
N THR A 190 32.67 -23.41 15.11
CA THR A 190 31.83 -23.42 16.30
C THR A 190 32.31 -22.39 17.32
N ALA A 191 31.36 -21.74 17.98
CA ALA A 191 31.65 -20.82 19.07
C ALA A 191 30.66 -21.00 20.22
N PHE A 192 31.13 -20.80 21.45
CA PHE A 192 30.28 -20.80 22.64
C PHE A 192 29.81 -19.37 22.92
N VAL A 193 28.60 -19.03 22.47
CA VAL A 193 28.01 -17.68 22.59
C VAL A 193 26.90 -17.74 23.64
N GLY A 194 27.00 -16.87 24.65
CA GLY A 194 26.10 -16.92 25.81
C GLY A 194 26.23 -18.23 26.59
N ALA A 195 25.22 -19.10 26.49
CA ALA A 195 25.17 -20.37 27.22
C ALA A 195 25.07 -21.62 26.30
N ARG A 196 25.31 -21.46 24.99
CA ARG A 196 25.15 -22.53 23.99
C ARG A 196 26.30 -22.51 22.98
N THR A 197 26.63 -23.68 22.45
CA THR A 197 27.51 -23.81 21.29
C THR A 197 26.68 -23.64 20.03
N HIS A 198 27.14 -22.80 19.11
CA HIS A 198 26.52 -22.54 17.82
C HIS A 198 27.48 -22.91 16.68
N GLU A 199 26.94 -23.36 15.56
CA GLU A 199 27.66 -23.49 14.29
C GLU A 199 27.52 -22.20 13.47
N GLY A 200 28.58 -21.81 12.76
CA GLY A 200 28.62 -20.56 12.01
C GLY A 200 29.88 -20.41 11.17
N ASN A 201 30.24 -19.16 10.88
CA ASN A 201 31.44 -18.79 10.13
C ASN A 201 32.27 -17.77 10.93
N LEU A 202 33.56 -18.06 11.11
CA LEU A 202 34.52 -17.21 11.81
C LEU A 202 35.26 -16.29 10.82
N PHE A 203 35.43 -15.01 11.17
CA PHE A 203 36.18 -14.05 10.37
C PHE A 203 37.07 -13.16 11.24
N ASP A 204 38.26 -12.83 10.71
CA ASP A 204 39.09 -11.74 11.23
C ASP A 204 38.73 -10.46 10.46
N VAL A 205 38.25 -9.43 11.17
CA VAL A 205 37.89 -8.13 10.58
C VAL A 205 38.65 -6.99 11.26
N PRO A 206 38.88 -5.86 10.57
CA PRO A 206 39.43 -4.66 11.20
C PRO A 206 38.51 -4.15 12.32
N LYS A 207 39.08 -3.75 13.46
CA LYS A 207 38.28 -3.26 14.61
C LYS A 207 37.36 -2.09 14.26
N VAL A 208 37.75 -1.23 13.33
CA VAL A 208 36.90 -0.13 12.82
C VAL A 208 35.58 -0.63 12.22
N HIS A 209 35.57 -1.82 11.60
CA HIS A 209 34.35 -2.41 11.06
C HIS A 209 33.42 -2.87 12.19
N LEU A 210 33.97 -3.52 13.23
CA LEU A 210 33.19 -3.88 14.42
C LEU A 210 32.62 -2.64 15.14
N ASP A 211 33.41 -1.58 15.28
CA ASP A 211 32.97 -0.34 15.92
C ASP A 211 31.89 0.39 15.11
N TYR A 212 31.92 0.29 13.78
CA TYR A 212 30.84 0.77 12.92
C TYR A 212 29.52 0.00 13.18
N ILE A 213 29.57 -1.34 13.21
CA ILE A 213 28.39 -2.17 13.50
C ILE A 213 27.82 -1.87 14.90
N ARG A 214 28.68 -1.66 15.90
CA ARG A 214 28.24 -1.24 17.25
C ARG A 214 27.51 0.09 17.24
N GLN A 215 28.04 1.09 16.53
CA GLN A 215 27.40 2.40 16.41
C GLN A 215 26.05 2.31 15.70
N TYR A 216 25.93 1.46 14.68
CA TYR A 216 24.66 1.18 14.03
C TYR A 216 23.61 0.66 15.02
N PHE A 217 23.93 -0.39 15.80
CA PHE A 217 22.99 -0.91 16.80
C PHE A 217 22.63 0.10 17.89
N GLN A 218 23.59 0.95 18.30
CA GLN A 218 23.32 2.02 19.25
C GLN A 218 22.35 3.06 18.69
N ALA A 219 22.50 3.43 17.40
CA ALA A 219 21.59 4.34 16.73
C ALA A 219 20.17 3.74 16.62
N VAL A 220 20.05 2.49 16.17
CA VAL A 220 18.75 1.78 16.10
C VAL A 220 18.07 1.71 17.47
N ALA A 221 18.83 1.38 18.52
CA ALA A 221 18.29 1.33 19.89
C ALA A 221 17.86 2.72 20.40
N HIS A 222 18.58 3.78 20.02
CA HIS A 222 18.21 5.15 20.36
C HIS A 222 16.90 5.57 19.68
N GLU A 223 16.78 5.32 18.37
CA GLU A 223 15.54 5.60 17.62
C GLU A 223 14.35 4.83 18.20
N ALA A 224 14.53 3.55 18.53
CA ALA A 224 13.50 2.75 19.15
C ALA A 224 13.05 3.30 20.52
N GLU A 225 13.92 3.99 21.26
CA GLU A 225 13.56 4.63 22.52
C GLU A 225 12.78 5.94 22.31
N LEU A 226 13.17 6.75 21.32
CA LEU A 226 12.43 7.96 20.94
C LEU A 226 11.01 7.61 20.45
N SER A 227 10.89 6.57 19.65
CA SER A 227 9.60 6.09 19.11
C SER A 227 8.64 5.55 20.18
N LYS A 228 9.10 5.23 21.39
CA LYS A 228 8.21 4.83 22.50
C LYS A 228 7.52 6.00 23.17
N GLU A 229 7.94 7.25 22.91
CA GLU A 229 7.32 8.41 23.54
C GLU A 229 5.83 8.53 23.19
N SER A 230 5.01 8.75 24.21
CA SER A 230 3.59 9.10 24.07
C SER A 230 3.23 10.33 24.90
N MET A 231 2.28 11.12 24.40
CA MET A 231 1.67 12.25 25.11
C MET A 231 0.89 11.81 26.35
N CYS A 232 0.57 10.52 26.49
CA CYS A 232 -0.02 9.97 27.72
C CYS A 232 0.90 10.15 28.94
N ASP A 233 2.22 10.26 28.75
CA ASP A 233 3.20 10.45 29.83
C ASP A 233 3.50 11.92 30.17
N ASP A 234 2.83 12.86 29.49
CA ASP A 234 3.16 14.29 29.54
C ASP A 234 3.03 14.91 30.92
N ALA A 235 2.08 14.44 31.72
CA ALA A 235 1.88 14.93 33.09
C ALA A 235 3.16 14.77 33.94
N THR A 236 3.92 13.70 33.68
CA THR A 236 5.21 13.46 34.33
C THR A 236 6.34 14.17 33.59
N ARG A 237 6.41 14.00 32.25
CA ARG A 237 7.51 14.52 31.41
C ARG A 237 7.64 16.04 31.47
N PHE A 238 6.51 16.74 31.56
CA PHE A 238 6.44 18.20 31.56
C PHE A 238 5.90 18.78 32.88
N ALA A 239 6.10 18.09 34.00
CA ALA A 239 5.63 18.54 35.31
C ALA A 239 6.08 19.97 35.69
N THR A 240 7.17 20.46 35.10
CA THR A 240 7.77 21.78 35.38
C THR A 240 7.53 22.83 34.29
N ILE A 241 6.81 22.51 33.20
CA ILE A 241 6.64 23.42 32.04
C ILE A 241 5.75 24.64 32.34
N GLY A 242 4.93 24.55 33.39
CA GLY A 242 3.94 25.57 33.74
C GLY A 242 2.68 25.52 32.86
N ASN A 243 1.74 26.44 33.10
CA ASN A 243 0.44 26.47 32.41
C ASN A 243 0.44 27.30 31.11
N GLN A 244 1.56 27.95 30.79
CA GLN A 244 1.72 28.74 29.57
C GLN A 244 3.15 28.67 29.06
N VAL A 245 3.29 28.34 27.78
CA VAL A 245 4.54 28.39 27.02
C VAL A 245 4.46 29.54 26.02
N LYS A 246 5.54 30.33 25.92
CA LYS A 246 5.65 31.42 24.95
C LYS A 246 6.64 31.03 23.86
N ALA A 247 6.30 31.32 22.62
CA ALA A 247 7.17 31.11 21.46
C ALA A 247 6.99 32.25 20.45
N THR A 248 7.96 32.40 19.55
CA THR A 248 7.88 33.35 18.44
C THR A 248 7.86 32.60 17.11
N LEU A 249 6.84 32.81 16.29
CA LEU A 249 6.85 32.34 14.91
C LEU A 249 7.43 33.44 14.02
N LEU A 250 8.53 33.15 13.34
CA LEU A 250 9.12 34.00 12.32
C LEU A 250 8.60 33.54 10.95
N VAL A 251 7.90 34.41 10.22
CA VAL A 251 7.47 34.16 8.84
C VAL A 251 8.22 35.08 7.91
N ASN A 252 8.90 34.52 6.91
CA ASN A 252 9.65 35.28 5.93
C ASN A 252 8.89 35.35 4.61
N ALA A 253 7.96 36.30 4.49
CA ALA A 253 7.15 36.50 3.29
C ALA A 253 7.95 36.75 2.01
N GLY A 254 9.22 37.16 2.11
CA GLY A 254 10.12 37.34 0.97
C GLY A 254 10.82 36.06 0.49
N LYS A 255 10.69 34.94 1.23
CA LYS A 255 11.28 33.65 0.87
C LYS A 255 10.17 32.61 0.70
N THR A 256 9.90 32.29 -0.56
CA THR A 256 8.86 31.34 -0.96
C THR A 256 9.42 30.28 -1.89
N LYS A 257 8.83 29.07 -1.86
CA LYS A 257 9.08 28.05 -2.88
C LYS A 257 7.78 27.44 -3.39
N ALA A 258 7.77 27.04 -4.66
CA ALA A 258 6.66 26.30 -5.24
C ALA A 258 6.56 24.92 -4.58
N ILE A 259 5.35 24.51 -4.27
CA ILE A 259 5.03 23.18 -3.74
C ILE A 259 3.89 22.59 -4.56
N SER A 260 3.73 21.27 -4.49
CA SER A 260 2.64 20.59 -5.18
C SER A 260 1.26 21.00 -4.65
N ASP A 261 0.36 21.40 -5.56
CA ASP A 261 -1.07 21.60 -5.28
C ASP A 261 -1.86 20.28 -5.21
N LYS A 262 -1.15 19.14 -5.23
CA LYS A 262 -1.66 17.77 -5.13
C LYS A 262 -1.27 17.06 -3.83
N LEU A 263 -0.73 17.79 -2.84
CA LEU A 263 -0.15 17.18 -1.65
C LEU A 263 -1.11 16.25 -0.88
N ILE A 264 -2.41 16.57 -0.80
CA ILE A 264 -3.39 15.76 -0.06
C ILE A 264 -4.30 15.01 -1.03
N GLY A 265 -4.26 13.67 -0.99
CA GLY A 265 -5.17 12.78 -1.71
C GLY A 265 -5.82 11.76 -0.79
N ALA A 266 -6.50 10.79 -1.40
CA ALA A 266 -7.08 9.64 -0.70
C ALA A 266 -6.54 8.32 -1.28
N PHE A 267 -6.35 7.34 -0.41
CA PHE A 267 -6.03 5.98 -0.79
C PHE A 267 -7.27 5.11 -0.66
N PHE A 268 -7.59 4.32 -1.67
CA PHE A 268 -8.69 3.37 -1.64
C PHE A 268 -8.21 1.97 -2.03
N GLU A 269 -8.44 1.03 -1.12
CA GLU A 269 -8.36 -0.40 -1.34
C GLU A 269 -9.63 -1.04 -0.79
N ASP A 270 -10.10 -2.11 -1.44
CA ASP A 270 -11.15 -2.96 -0.87
C ASP A 270 -10.53 -3.82 0.24
N ILE A 271 -10.30 -3.19 1.39
CA ILE A 271 -9.94 -3.76 2.69
C ILE A 271 -11.05 -3.39 3.67
N ASN A 272 -11.29 -4.18 4.73
CA ASN A 272 -12.30 -3.88 5.75
C ASN A 272 -13.73 -3.71 5.18
N HIS A 273 -14.05 -4.40 4.07
CA HIS A 273 -15.30 -4.22 3.31
C HIS A 273 -15.55 -2.78 2.84
N ALA A 274 -14.49 -2.06 2.46
CA ALA A 274 -14.58 -0.68 1.98
C ALA A 274 -15.30 -0.54 0.64
N ALA A 275 -15.26 -1.54 -0.27
CA ALA A 275 -16.00 -1.51 -1.52
C ALA A 275 -17.35 -2.24 -1.41
N ASP A 276 -17.34 -3.58 -1.44
CA ASP A 276 -18.54 -4.42 -1.38
C ASP A 276 -19.14 -4.43 0.04
N GLY A 277 -20.35 -3.89 0.17
CA GLY A 277 -20.96 -3.58 1.47
C GLY A 277 -20.49 -2.26 2.08
N GLY A 278 -19.66 -1.49 1.37
CA GLY A 278 -19.15 -0.19 1.77
C GLY A 278 -19.56 0.92 0.81
N LEU A 279 -18.58 1.48 0.10
CA LEU A 279 -18.76 2.58 -0.84
C LEU A 279 -19.63 2.20 -2.05
N TYR A 280 -19.60 0.95 -2.48
CA TYR A 280 -20.49 0.45 -3.53
C TYR A 280 -21.90 0.26 -2.94
N ALA A 281 -22.91 0.96 -3.48
CA ALA A 281 -24.24 1.00 -2.87
C ALA A 281 -25.11 -0.26 -3.12
N GLU A 282 -24.54 -1.34 -3.66
CA GLU A 282 -25.24 -2.62 -3.84
C GLU A 282 -25.61 -3.21 -2.47
N LEU A 283 -26.91 -3.45 -2.28
CA LEU A 283 -27.43 -3.94 -1.02
C LEU A 283 -27.55 -5.46 -0.95
N VAL A 284 -27.48 -6.16 -2.09
CA VAL A 284 -27.57 -7.63 -2.14
C VAL A 284 -26.18 -8.25 -2.06
N GLN A 285 -25.93 -9.03 -1.00
CA GLN A 285 -24.69 -9.78 -0.85
C GLN A 285 -24.74 -11.06 -1.69
N ASN A 286 -23.62 -11.45 -2.31
CA ASN A 286 -23.53 -12.64 -3.18
C ASN A 286 -24.62 -12.63 -4.28
N ARG A 287 -24.79 -11.49 -4.95
CA ARG A 287 -25.89 -11.22 -5.89
C ARG A 287 -25.97 -12.16 -7.11
N ASP A 288 -24.87 -12.81 -7.43
CA ASP A 288 -24.62 -13.67 -8.60
C ASP A 288 -24.25 -15.11 -8.20
N PHE A 289 -24.33 -15.46 -6.90
CA PHE A 289 -24.07 -16.82 -6.41
C PHE A 289 -22.63 -17.31 -6.65
N GLU A 290 -21.65 -16.41 -6.79
CA GLU A 290 -20.24 -16.76 -7.08
C GLU A 290 -19.35 -16.94 -5.84
N TYR A 291 -19.91 -16.78 -4.63
CA TYR A 291 -19.17 -17.06 -3.40
C TYR A 291 -18.69 -18.51 -3.35
N SER A 292 -17.47 -18.71 -2.83
CA SER A 292 -16.88 -20.04 -2.75
C SER A 292 -15.91 -20.19 -1.57
N ALA A 293 -15.55 -21.44 -1.29
CA ALA A 293 -14.60 -21.78 -0.24
C ALA A 293 -13.17 -21.24 -0.52
N THR A 294 -12.87 -20.84 -1.76
CA THR A 294 -11.58 -20.22 -2.08
C THR A 294 -11.51 -18.79 -1.57
N ASP A 295 -12.64 -18.08 -1.55
CA ASP A 295 -12.75 -16.72 -1.01
C ASP A 295 -12.59 -16.75 0.50
N ARG A 296 -13.42 -17.56 1.16
CA ARG A 296 -13.41 -17.78 2.61
C ARG A 296 -13.89 -19.18 2.97
N GLN A 297 -13.18 -19.82 3.89
CA GLN A 297 -13.55 -21.16 4.34
C GLN A 297 -14.98 -21.19 4.88
N GLY A 298 -15.77 -22.16 4.40
CA GLY A 298 -17.18 -22.33 4.78
C GLY A 298 -18.16 -21.54 3.90
N TRP A 299 -17.69 -20.76 2.94
CA TRP A 299 -18.55 -20.13 1.93
C TRP A 299 -18.79 -21.07 0.75
N ASP A 300 -19.96 -20.90 0.14
CA ASP A 300 -20.44 -21.58 -1.06
C ASP A 300 -21.40 -20.66 -1.84
N ALA A 301 -21.87 -21.13 -2.98
CA ALA A 301 -22.74 -20.35 -3.87
C ALA A 301 -24.07 -19.91 -3.21
N ALA A 302 -24.52 -20.60 -2.15
CA ALA A 302 -25.75 -20.27 -1.42
C ALA A 302 -25.49 -19.35 -0.20
N THR A 303 -24.24 -18.99 0.07
CA THR A 303 -23.89 -18.11 1.19
C THR A 303 -24.60 -16.76 1.05
N ALA A 304 -25.05 -16.18 2.18
CA ALA A 304 -25.93 -15.00 2.27
C ALA A 304 -27.38 -15.19 1.76
N TRP A 305 -27.72 -16.35 1.19
CA TRP A 305 -29.07 -16.67 0.75
C TRP A 305 -29.79 -17.65 1.69
N GLN A 306 -31.10 -17.50 1.80
CA GLN A 306 -31.99 -18.43 2.51
C GLN A 306 -33.20 -18.74 1.64
N SER A 307 -33.78 -19.93 1.76
CA SER A 307 -35.04 -20.27 1.10
C SER A 307 -35.94 -21.11 1.99
N ASN A 308 -37.25 -21.07 1.71
CA ASN A 308 -38.23 -21.99 2.30
C ASN A 308 -38.19 -23.41 1.69
N LYS A 309 -37.32 -23.64 0.71
CA LYS A 309 -36.96 -24.94 0.12
C LYS A 309 -35.43 -25.04 0.01
N PRO A 310 -34.87 -26.24 -0.24
CA PRO A 310 -33.44 -26.36 -0.51
C PRO A 310 -33.03 -25.51 -1.72
N ILE A 311 -31.99 -24.68 -1.56
CA ILE A 311 -31.44 -23.86 -2.64
C ILE A 311 -30.75 -24.78 -3.65
N VAL A 312 -31.09 -24.62 -4.93
CA VAL A 312 -30.50 -25.37 -6.04
C VAL A 312 -29.72 -24.41 -6.92
N ILE A 313 -28.40 -24.58 -6.99
CA ILE A 313 -27.50 -23.82 -7.87
C ILE A 313 -27.15 -24.65 -9.10
N LYS A 314 -27.21 -24.04 -10.29
CA LYS A 314 -26.88 -24.66 -11.58
C LYS A 314 -25.82 -23.83 -12.33
N LYS A 315 -25.21 -24.45 -13.35
CA LYS A 315 -24.16 -23.88 -14.24
C LYS A 315 -24.30 -24.24 -15.72
N ASP A 316 -25.33 -25.00 -16.08
CA ASP A 316 -25.52 -25.60 -17.41
C ASP A 316 -25.93 -24.59 -18.50
N ILE A 317 -26.73 -23.60 -18.15
CA ILE A 317 -27.18 -22.52 -19.06
C ILE A 317 -26.96 -21.16 -18.37
N PRO A 318 -25.70 -20.75 -18.18
CA PRO A 318 -25.39 -19.58 -17.38
C PRO A 318 -25.78 -18.27 -18.08
N LEU A 319 -25.99 -17.21 -17.30
CA LEU A 319 -26.16 -15.85 -17.82
C LEU A 319 -24.86 -15.37 -18.48
N SER A 320 -23.73 -15.63 -17.83
CA SER A 320 -22.39 -15.23 -18.24
C SER A 320 -21.42 -16.41 -18.14
N LYS A 321 -20.41 -16.43 -19.01
CA LYS A 321 -19.35 -17.45 -18.90
C LYS A 321 -18.41 -17.18 -17.73
N ASN A 322 -18.29 -15.93 -17.31
CA ASN A 322 -17.41 -15.51 -16.23
C ASN A 322 -18.06 -15.79 -14.86
N ASN A 323 -19.40 -15.69 -14.80
CA ASN A 323 -20.22 -15.95 -13.62
C ASN A 323 -21.26 -17.02 -13.95
N PRO A 324 -20.88 -18.32 -13.87
CA PRO A 324 -21.75 -19.39 -14.34
C PRO A 324 -22.86 -19.79 -13.36
N ASN A 325 -22.79 -19.40 -12.09
CA ASN A 325 -23.76 -19.82 -11.08
C ASN A 325 -25.09 -19.09 -11.23
N TYR A 326 -26.18 -19.83 -11.05
CA TYR A 326 -27.50 -19.24 -10.91
C TYR A 326 -28.41 -20.11 -10.04
N ALA A 327 -29.39 -19.49 -9.37
CA ALA A 327 -30.33 -20.20 -8.51
C ALA A 327 -31.60 -20.62 -9.26
N MET A 328 -32.12 -21.81 -8.94
CA MET A 328 -33.38 -22.34 -9.45
C MET A 328 -34.48 -22.23 -8.41
N LEU A 329 -35.53 -21.47 -8.72
CA LEU A 329 -36.70 -21.31 -7.85
C LEU A 329 -37.90 -22.07 -8.41
N ALA A 330 -38.40 -23.03 -7.64
CA ALA A 330 -39.65 -23.71 -7.97
C ALA A 330 -40.88 -22.81 -7.71
N SER A 331 -42.07 -23.21 -8.18
CA SER A 331 -43.30 -22.51 -7.84
C SER A 331 -43.48 -22.38 -6.32
N ARG A 332 -43.78 -21.16 -5.84
CA ARG A 332 -43.95 -20.81 -4.41
C ARG A 332 -42.71 -21.01 -3.53
N ASP A 333 -41.57 -21.29 -4.14
CA ASP A 333 -40.26 -21.15 -3.50
C ASP A 333 -39.99 -19.66 -3.28
N THR A 334 -39.52 -19.28 -2.09
CA THR A 334 -39.11 -17.90 -1.82
C THR A 334 -37.66 -17.87 -1.41
N LEU A 335 -36.88 -17.16 -2.21
CA LEU A 335 -35.48 -16.89 -1.96
C LEU A 335 -35.35 -15.55 -1.25
N TYR A 336 -34.57 -15.51 -0.17
CA TYR A 336 -34.33 -14.35 0.67
C TYR A 336 -32.84 -13.99 0.71
N ASN A 337 -32.52 -12.70 0.71
CA ASN A 337 -31.18 -12.18 0.98
C ASN A 337 -31.27 -11.06 2.01
N ASN A 338 -30.49 -11.16 3.08
CA ASN A 338 -30.47 -10.15 4.15
C ASN A 338 -29.63 -8.92 3.79
N GLY A 339 -28.97 -8.91 2.64
CA GLY A 339 -27.95 -7.94 2.30
C GLY A 339 -26.78 -8.01 3.27
N TRP A 340 -26.09 -6.88 3.42
CA TRP A 340 -24.99 -6.74 4.34
C TRP A 340 -25.50 -6.37 5.75
N ASP A 341 -25.74 -7.37 6.61
CA ASP A 341 -26.28 -7.23 7.98
C ASP A 341 -27.68 -6.58 8.08
N GLY A 342 -28.49 -6.69 7.03
CA GLY A 342 -29.84 -6.14 6.97
C GLY A 342 -29.95 -4.90 6.08
N ILE A 343 -30.95 -4.88 5.20
CA ILE A 343 -31.22 -3.76 4.28
C ILE A 343 -32.01 -2.69 5.01
N THR A 344 -31.43 -1.51 5.19
CA THR A 344 -32.12 -0.42 5.89
C THR A 344 -33.27 0.11 5.05
N VAL A 345 -34.45 0.17 5.66
CA VAL A 345 -35.67 0.73 5.07
C VAL A 345 -36.25 1.76 6.02
N ALA A 346 -36.85 2.81 5.47
CA ALA A 346 -37.59 3.84 6.18
C ALA A 346 -38.77 4.29 5.30
N PRO A 347 -39.84 4.89 5.88
CA PRO A 347 -40.95 5.43 5.10
C PRO A 347 -40.50 6.19 3.86
N ASP A 348 -41.17 5.94 2.73
CA ASP A 348 -40.98 6.63 1.46
C ASP A 348 -39.59 6.46 0.80
N MET A 349 -38.68 5.62 1.36
CA MET A 349 -37.44 5.26 0.66
C MET A 349 -37.74 4.52 -0.65
N GLU A 350 -37.06 4.93 -1.72
CA GLU A 350 -37.12 4.30 -3.03
C GLU A 350 -35.85 3.47 -3.30
N PHE A 351 -36.04 2.31 -3.92
CA PHE A 351 -34.96 1.44 -4.37
C PHE A 351 -35.16 1.05 -5.83
N ASP A 352 -34.05 1.02 -6.56
CA ASP A 352 -33.98 0.49 -7.92
C ASP A 352 -33.56 -0.99 -7.85
N PHE A 353 -34.49 -1.86 -8.22
CA PHE A 353 -34.29 -3.30 -8.26
C PHE A 353 -34.02 -3.75 -9.70
N SER A 354 -33.07 -4.67 -9.88
CA SER A 354 -32.91 -5.40 -11.13
C SER A 354 -32.54 -6.86 -10.92
N VAL A 355 -32.86 -7.71 -11.89
CA VAL A 355 -32.59 -9.15 -11.84
C VAL A 355 -32.59 -9.73 -13.25
N TYR A 356 -31.83 -10.80 -13.47
CA TYR A 356 -31.97 -11.63 -14.67
C TYR A 356 -32.80 -12.87 -14.36
N LEU A 357 -33.81 -13.13 -15.17
CA LEU A 357 -34.71 -14.28 -15.01
C LEU A 357 -34.81 -15.06 -16.32
N ARG A 358 -34.86 -16.40 -16.19
CA ARG A 358 -35.10 -17.33 -17.30
C ARG A 358 -36.13 -18.37 -16.87
N ASN A 359 -37.20 -18.55 -17.64
CA ASN A 359 -38.19 -19.57 -17.32
C ASN A 359 -37.73 -20.94 -17.87
N GLU A 360 -37.77 -21.98 -17.05
CA GLU A 360 -37.33 -23.33 -17.46
C GLU A 360 -38.47 -24.08 -18.16
N ASP A 361 -39.60 -24.25 -17.46
CA ASP A 361 -40.66 -25.18 -17.86
C ASP A 361 -41.85 -24.52 -18.60
N ALA A 362 -41.87 -23.19 -18.71
CA ALA A 362 -43.00 -22.45 -19.25
C ALA A 362 -42.56 -21.14 -19.93
N GLU A 363 -43.31 -20.69 -20.94
CA GLU A 363 -43.03 -19.43 -21.64
C GLU A 363 -43.29 -18.16 -20.79
N LYS A 364 -44.06 -18.27 -19.69
CA LYS A 364 -44.47 -17.14 -18.86
C LYS A 364 -44.60 -17.51 -17.40
N ASN A 365 -43.96 -16.74 -16.52
CA ASN A 365 -44.17 -16.79 -15.07
C ASN A 365 -44.52 -15.38 -14.54
N GLN A 366 -44.69 -15.27 -13.22
CA GLN A 366 -44.76 -14.00 -12.51
C GLN A 366 -43.98 -14.14 -11.21
N VAL A 367 -42.98 -13.29 -10.99
CA VAL A 367 -42.16 -13.28 -9.76
C VAL A 367 -42.60 -12.10 -8.89
N LEU A 368 -42.99 -12.38 -7.65
CA LEU A 368 -43.17 -11.36 -6.62
C LEU A 368 -41.78 -10.99 -6.07
N VAL A 369 -41.48 -9.70 -6.09
CA VAL A 369 -40.29 -9.13 -5.43
C VAL A 369 -40.77 -8.27 -4.27
N ALA A 370 -40.19 -8.43 -3.09
CA ALA A 370 -40.60 -7.71 -1.90
C ALA A 370 -39.43 -7.37 -0.97
N LEU A 371 -39.55 -6.27 -0.23
CA LEU A 371 -38.77 -6.00 0.97
C LEU A 371 -39.61 -6.43 2.18
N VAL A 372 -39.03 -7.28 3.02
CA VAL A 372 -39.69 -7.94 4.14
C VAL A 372 -38.97 -7.59 5.43
N VAL A 373 -39.70 -7.04 6.39
CA VAL A 373 -39.28 -6.87 7.80
C VAL A 373 -40.04 -7.89 8.66
N ASP A 374 -39.76 -7.94 9.97
CA ASP A 374 -40.42 -8.88 10.88
C ASP A 374 -41.94 -8.68 10.95
N GLU A 375 -42.41 -7.44 10.84
CA GLU A 375 -43.83 -7.08 10.82
C GLU A 375 -44.53 -7.38 9.49
N GLY A 376 -43.78 -7.73 8.44
CA GLY A 376 -44.32 -8.13 7.13
C GLY A 376 -43.69 -7.41 5.94
N ILE A 377 -44.45 -7.34 4.83
CA ILE A 377 -43.96 -6.75 3.58
C ILE A 377 -44.12 -5.23 3.61
N VAL A 378 -43.03 -4.50 3.43
CA VAL A 378 -43.00 -3.03 3.44
C VAL A 378 -42.90 -2.41 2.05
N ALA A 379 -42.41 -3.15 1.06
CA ALA A 379 -42.42 -2.77 -0.36
C ALA A 379 -42.59 -4.02 -1.22
N LYS A 380 -43.31 -3.93 -2.35
CA LYS A 380 -43.44 -5.07 -3.27
C LYS A 380 -43.81 -4.66 -4.70
N THR A 381 -43.45 -5.53 -5.64
CA THR A 381 -43.86 -5.45 -7.04
C THR A 381 -43.95 -6.84 -7.66
N LYS A 382 -44.57 -6.96 -8.84
CA LYS A 382 -44.69 -8.22 -9.58
C LYS A 382 -44.08 -8.08 -10.97
N ILE A 383 -43.05 -8.87 -11.24
CA ILE A 383 -42.40 -8.96 -12.54
C ILE A 383 -43.09 -10.06 -13.36
N LYS A 384 -43.56 -9.72 -14.56
CA LYS A 384 -44.07 -10.72 -15.51
C LYS A 384 -42.88 -11.17 -16.36
N THR A 385 -42.58 -12.45 -16.34
CA THR A 385 -41.47 -13.01 -17.13
C THR A 385 -41.98 -13.58 -18.44
N GLU A 386 -41.13 -13.56 -19.46
CA GLU A 386 -41.42 -14.10 -20.79
C GLU A 386 -40.22 -14.83 -21.40
N GLY A 387 -40.51 -15.83 -22.24
CA GLY A 387 -39.52 -16.62 -22.94
C GLY A 387 -38.76 -17.61 -22.05
N GLN A 388 -37.91 -18.40 -22.69
CA GLN A 388 -37.03 -19.38 -22.04
C GLN A 388 -35.54 -18.97 -22.11
N GLY A 389 -35.26 -17.73 -22.53
CA GLY A 389 -33.93 -17.12 -22.50
C GLY A 389 -33.74 -16.21 -21.28
N TRP A 390 -32.49 -15.88 -20.96
CA TRP A 390 -32.16 -14.89 -19.94
C TRP A 390 -32.64 -13.49 -20.38
N ASN A 391 -33.41 -12.85 -19.52
CA ASN A 391 -33.88 -11.48 -19.72
C ASN A 391 -33.67 -10.67 -18.46
N ARG A 392 -33.24 -9.41 -18.63
CA ARG A 392 -33.12 -8.44 -17.53
C ARG A 392 -34.48 -7.82 -17.23
N TYR A 393 -34.85 -7.78 -15.96
CA TYR A 393 -36.04 -7.11 -15.47
C TYR A 393 -35.65 -6.05 -14.44
N THR A 394 -36.34 -4.92 -14.45
CA THR A 394 -36.13 -3.82 -13.52
C THR A 394 -37.45 -3.42 -12.87
N ALA A 395 -37.41 -2.97 -11.63
CA ALA A 395 -38.57 -2.41 -10.96
C ALA A 395 -38.15 -1.40 -9.89
N LYS A 396 -39.07 -0.49 -9.55
CA LYS A 396 -38.94 0.34 -8.36
C LYS A 396 -39.64 -0.31 -7.18
N LEU A 397 -39.01 -0.26 -6.02
CA LEU A 397 -39.60 -0.63 -4.74
C LEU A 397 -39.67 0.63 -3.87
N ILE A 398 -40.88 1.00 -3.46
CA ILE A 398 -41.13 2.15 -2.59
C ILE A 398 -41.63 1.62 -1.26
N VAL A 399 -40.94 1.98 -0.17
CA VAL A 399 -41.33 1.60 1.18
C VAL A 399 -42.62 2.32 1.56
N ASP A 400 -43.62 1.56 2.04
CA ASP A 400 -44.89 2.13 2.49
C ASP A 400 -44.64 3.23 3.53
N ARG A 401 -45.23 4.40 3.32
CA ARG A 401 -45.21 5.54 4.24
C ARG A 401 -45.62 5.22 5.68
N LYS A 402 -46.32 4.10 5.91
CA LYS A 402 -46.74 3.61 7.24
C LYS A 402 -45.75 2.63 7.87
N ALA A 403 -44.77 2.12 7.13
CA ALA A 403 -43.73 1.27 7.67
C ALA A 403 -42.89 2.05 8.70
N LEU A 404 -42.24 1.35 9.63
CA LEU A 404 -41.27 1.96 10.52
C LEU A 404 -39.86 1.82 9.94
N LYS A 405 -38.91 2.65 10.40
CA LYS A 405 -37.50 2.42 10.09
C LYS A 405 -37.09 1.07 10.65
N GLY A 406 -36.45 0.24 9.84
CA GLY A 406 -36.06 -1.11 10.24
C GLY A 406 -35.05 -1.73 9.30
N LYS A 407 -34.72 -3.00 9.56
CA LYS A 407 -33.86 -3.83 8.70
C LYS A 407 -34.75 -4.83 7.96
N ALA A 408 -34.70 -4.79 6.64
CA ALA A 408 -35.43 -5.66 5.75
C ALA A 408 -34.48 -6.70 5.12
N ARG A 409 -35.10 -7.69 4.50
CA ARG A 409 -34.48 -8.61 3.54
C ARG A 409 -35.26 -8.56 2.23
N ILE A 410 -34.57 -8.76 1.11
CA ILE A 410 -35.22 -8.89 -0.19
C ILE A 410 -35.73 -10.33 -0.38
N ALA A 411 -36.91 -10.47 -0.97
CA ALA A 411 -37.56 -11.75 -1.22
C ALA A 411 -38.03 -11.87 -2.67
N LEU A 412 -37.74 -13.01 -3.32
CA LEU A 412 -38.17 -13.34 -4.68
C LEU A 412 -39.01 -14.63 -4.66
N THR A 413 -40.25 -14.57 -5.18
CA THR A 413 -41.18 -15.73 -5.19
C THR A 413 -41.84 -15.93 -6.56
N PRO A 414 -41.56 -17.02 -7.29
CA PRO A 414 -42.36 -17.40 -8.46
C PRO A 414 -43.80 -17.76 -8.06
N LEU A 415 -44.77 -17.16 -8.74
CA LEU A 415 -46.20 -17.27 -8.42
C LEU A 415 -46.95 -18.29 -9.27
N ARG A 416 -46.42 -18.65 -10.44
CA ARG A 416 -47.03 -19.64 -11.36
C ARG A 416 -46.29 -20.97 -11.31
N SER A 417 -46.91 -22.01 -11.87
CA SER A 417 -46.27 -23.31 -12.07
C SER A 417 -45.04 -23.21 -12.97
N GLY A 418 -44.11 -24.15 -12.81
CA GLY A 418 -42.82 -24.14 -13.49
C GLY A 418 -41.74 -23.42 -12.67
N SER A 419 -40.49 -23.73 -13.00
CA SER A 419 -39.31 -23.21 -12.33
C SER A 419 -38.77 -21.96 -13.03
N VAL A 420 -38.16 -21.06 -12.26
CA VAL A 420 -37.53 -19.83 -12.74
C VAL A 420 -36.08 -19.82 -12.29
N ALA A 421 -35.16 -19.71 -13.22
CA ALA A 421 -33.75 -19.44 -12.97
C ALA A 421 -33.57 -17.95 -12.65
N VAL A 422 -32.76 -17.65 -11.64
CA VAL A 422 -32.53 -16.32 -11.08
C VAL A 422 -31.04 -16.07 -10.98
N ASP A 423 -30.59 -14.93 -11.48
CA ASP A 423 -29.19 -14.51 -11.42
C ASP A 423 -29.09 -12.97 -11.35
N MET A 424 -27.94 -12.46 -10.90
CA MET A 424 -27.60 -11.03 -10.82
C MET A 424 -28.72 -10.20 -10.16
N VAL A 425 -29.12 -10.60 -8.96
CA VAL A 425 -30.16 -9.92 -8.16
C VAL A 425 -29.56 -8.66 -7.53
N SER A 426 -29.97 -7.49 -7.97
CA SER A 426 -29.41 -6.21 -7.52
C SER A 426 -30.47 -5.31 -6.91
N LEU A 427 -30.10 -4.62 -5.83
CA LEU A 427 -30.92 -3.61 -5.19
C LEU A 427 -30.05 -2.42 -4.79
N PHE A 428 -30.31 -1.25 -5.37
CA PHE A 428 -29.67 0.00 -5.01
C PHE A 428 -30.67 0.95 -4.35
N PRO A 429 -30.28 1.73 -3.33
CA PRO A 429 -31.02 2.94 -2.98
C PRO A 429 -31.11 3.85 -4.22
N GLN A 430 -32.26 4.47 -4.46
CA GLN A 430 -32.36 5.42 -5.57
C GLN A 430 -31.47 6.65 -5.35
N GLU A 431 -31.31 7.06 -4.09
CA GLU A 431 -30.43 8.14 -3.68
C GLU A 431 -28.98 7.63 -3.51
N THR A 432 -28.21 7.69 -4.58
CA THR A 432 -26.75 7.47 -4.56
C THR A 432 -26.00 8.78 -4.78
N TYR A 433 -24.72 8.83 -4.45
CA TYR A 433 -23.89 10.01 -4.67
C TYR A 433 -23.92 10.42 -6.15
N LYS A 434 -24.50 11.60 -6.41
CA LYS A 434 -24.77 12.13 -7.75
C LYS A 434 -25.53 11.20 -8.72
N GLY A 435 -26.15 10.13 -8.23
CA GLY A 435 -26.81 9.13 -9.07
C GLY A 435 -25.85 8.13 -9.74
N HIS A 436 -24.58 8.07 -9.33
CA HIS A 436 -23.54 7.23 -9.96
C HIS A 436 -23.23 5.94 -9.18
N GLY A 437 -24.13 5.49 -8.31
CA GLY A 437 -24.03 4.15 -7.70
C GLY A 437 -23.16 4.04 -6.45
N LEU A 438 -22.60 5.14 -5.95
CA LEU A 438 -21.87 5.14 -4.67
C LEU A 438 -22.77 5.48 -3.50
N ARG A 439 -22.46 4.89 -2.34
CA ARG A 439 -23.17 5.14 -1.09
C ARG A 439 -22.95 6.59 -0.67
N LYS A 440 -24.05 7.33 -0.54
CA LYS A 440 -24.02 8.79 -0.49
C LYS A 440 -23.25 9.38 0.70
N ASP A 441 -23.51 8.90 1.92
CA ASP A 441 -22.86 9.39 3.14
C ASP A 441 -21.34 9.18 3.10
N LEU A 442 -20.88 8.00 2.69
CA LEU A 442 -19.45 7.70 2.55
C LEU A 442 -18.78 8.54 1.46
N ALA A 443 -19.41 8.65 0.30
CA ALA A 443 -18.88 9.46 -0.80
C ALA A 443 -18.82 10.96 -0.44
N GLU A 444 -19.81 11.48 0.31
CA GLU A 444 -19.80 12.84 0.83
C GLU A 444 -18.69 13.08 1.85
N ALA A 445 -18.43 12.11 2.74
CA ALA A 445 -17.32 12.19 3.69
C ALA A 445 -15.97 12.21 2.96
N ILE A 446 -15.77 11.35 1.96
CA ILE A 446 -14.54 11.36 1.15
C ILE A 446 -14.42 12.68 0.37
N ALA A 447 -15.51 13.18 -0.23
CA ALA A 447 -15.50 14.46 -0.94
C ALA A 447 -15.15 15.64 -0.01
N ALA A 448 -15.60 15.59 1.25
CA ALA A 448 -15.30 16.62 2.25
C ALA A 448 -13.82 16.70 2.64
N LEU A 449 -13.04 15.62 2.45
CA LEU A 449 -11.57 15.67 2.56
C LEU A 449 -10.94 16.59 1.52
N ASN A 450 -11.66 16.93 0.44
CA ASN A 450 -11.17 17.68 -0.72
C ASN A 450 -9.90 17.07 -1.35
N PRO A 451 -9.86 15.74 -1.56
CA PRO A 451 -8.67 15.05 -2.05
C PRO A 451 -8.35 15.52 -3.47
N LYS A 452 -7.06 15.67 -3.78
CA LYS A 452 -6.60 16.12 -5.09
C LYS A 452 -6.38 14.98 -6.07
N PHE A 453 -6.28 13.77 -5.56
CA PHE A 453 -6.22 12.54 -6.33
C PHE A 453 -6.81 11.40 -5.48
N ILE A 454 -7.21 10.32 -6.14
CA ILE A 454 -7.53 9.05 -5.46
C ILE A 454 -6.64 7.96 -6.04
N ARG A 455 -5.88 7.29 -5.16
CA ARG A 455 -5.14 6.06 -5.46
C ARG A 455 -6.07 4.85 -5.35
N PHE A 456 -6.18 4.03 -6.39
CA PHE A 456 -7.03 2.83 -6.44
C PHE A 456 -6.49 1.84 -7.49
N PRO A 457 -6.97 0.58 -7.59
CA PRO A 457 -7.75 -0.13 -6.59
C PRO A 457 -6.90 -0.49 -5.35
N GLY A 458 -5.60 -0.13 -5.35
CA GLY A 458 -4.72 0.01 -4.18
C GLY A 458 -4.61 -1.20 -3.26
N GLY A 459 -3.74 -1.15 -2.27
CA GLY A 459 -2.36 -1.60 -2.43
C GLY A 459 -2.26 -3.10 -2.68
N CYS A 460 -2.39 -3.93 -1.64
CA CYS A 460 -2.22 -5.38 -1.73
C CYS A 460 -3.17 -6.05 -2.74
N LEU A 461 -4.39 -5.53 -2.88
CA LEU A 461 -5.41 -6.02 -3.82
C LEU A 461 -4.93 -5.97 -5.27
N SER A 462 -4.14 -4.96 -5.66
CA SER A 462 -3.65 -4.82 -7.04
C SER A 462 -2.72 -5.98 -7.45
N HIS A 463 -1.88 -6.45 -6.53
CA HIS A 463 -1.01 -7.61 -6.76
C HIS A 463 -1.71 -8.95 -6.62
N GLY A 464 -2.71 -9.01 -5.76
CA GLY A 464 -3.46 -10.22 -5.46
C GLY A 464 -2.66 -11.33 -4.77
N GLN A 465 -3.35 -12.45 -4.55
CA GLN A 465 -2.84 -13.65 -3.90
C GLN A 465 -2.08 -14.55 -4.88
N GLY A 466 -0.89 -14.10 -5.30
CA GLY A 466 -0.07 -14.73 -6.33
C GLY A 466 -0.43 -14.29 -7.75
N LEU A 467 0.39 -14.68 -8.74
CA LEU A 467 0.28 -14.18 -10.13
C LEU A 467 -1.08 -14.47 -10.79
N SER A 468 -1.73 -15.57 -10.45
CA SER A 468 -3.04 -15.94 -11.01
C SER A 468 -4.21 -15.12 -10.44
N ASN A 469 -3.95 -14.24 -9.47
CA ASN A 469 -4.96 -13.40 -8.83
C ASN A 469 -4.58 -11.90 -8.90
N ILE A 470 -3.62 -11.52 -9.76
CA ILE A 470 -3.33 -10.12 -10.05
C ILE A 470 -4.62 -9.41 -10.51
N TYR A 471 -4.75 -8.14 -10.14
CA TYR A 471 -5.90 -7.35 -10.48
C TYR A 471 -5.84 -6.86 -11.94
N HIS A 472 -6.68 -7.46 -12.79
CA HIS A 472 -6.83 -7.03 -14.18
C HIS A 472 -7.95 -5.99 -14.30
N TRP A 473 -7.58 -4.76 -14.68
CA TRP A 473 -8.52 -3.64 -14.76
C TRP A 473 -9.69 -3.90 -15.72
N ASN A 474 -9.43 -4.60 -16.83
CA ASN A 474 -10.40 -4.90 -17.87
C ASN A 474 -11.47 -5.91 -17.41
N GLU A 475 -11.23 -6.64 -16.32
CA GLU A 475 -12.21 -7.53 -15.70
C GLU A 475 -13.25 -6.78 -14.84
N THR A 476 -13.06 -5.47 -14.65
CA THR A 476 -13.91 -4.60 -13.81
C THR A 476 -14.83 -3.67 -14.59
N ILE A 477 -14.71 -3.63 -15.92
CA ILE A 477 -15.48 -2.72 -16.77
C ILE A 477 -16.45 -3.48 -17.66
N GLY A 478 -17.40 -2.77 -18.25
CA GLY A 478 -18.47 -3.35 -19.05
C GLY A 478 -19.66 -3.81 -18.20
N PRO A 479 -20.60 -4.55 -18.82
CA PRO A 479 -21.81 -5.00 -18.15
C PRO A 479 -21.51 -5.82 -16.90
N TRP A 480 -22.22 -5.56 -15.80
CA TRP A 480 -21.91 -6.18 -14.50
C TRP A 480 -21.92 -7.71 -14.53
N GLN A 481 -22.82 -8.34 -15.28
CA GLN A 481 -22.88 -9.80 -15.37
C GLN A 481 -21.65 -10.43 -16.05
N ASP A 482 -20.90 -9.64 -16.83
CA ASP A 482 -19.72 -10.10 -17.57
C ASP A 482 -18.40 -9.72 -16.87
N ARG A 483 -18.47 -9.00 -15.73
CA ARG A 483 -17.29 -8.74 -14.89
C ARG A 483 -16.86 -10.03 -14.19
N THR A 484 -15.56 -10.24 -14.04
CA THR A 484 -15.02 -11.49 -13.45
C THR A 484 -14.79 -11.26 -11.95
N PRO A 485 -15.50 -11.91 -11.03
CA PRO A 485 -15.26 -11.80 -9.61
C PRO A 485 -13.94 -12.46 -9.25
N ALA A 486 -13.41 -12.08 -8.10
CA ALA A 486 -12.16 -12.64 -7.62
C ALA A 486 -12.17 -12.81 -6.11
N LYS A 487 -11.31 -13.70 -5.64
CA LYS A 487 -10.90 -13.68 -4.25
C LYS A 487 -10.24 -12.33 -3.94
N ASN A 488 -10.67 -11.70 -2.87
CA ASN A 488 -9.97 -10.58 -2.25
C ASN A 488 -8.85 -11.13 -1.34
N ILE A 489 -7.64 -10.56 -1.44
CA ILE A 489 -6.48 -10.97 -0.63
C ILE A 489 -6.74 -10.84 0.89
N TRP A 490 -7.65 -9.96 1.28
CA TRP A 490 -8.10 -9.77 2.67
C TRP A 490 -9.12 -10.82 3.17
N GLY A 491 -9.33 -11.91 2.41
CA GLY A 491 -10.06 -13.09 2.89
C GLY A 491 -11.57 -13.03 2.73
N TYR A 492 -12.06 -12.30 1.72
CA TYR A 492 -13.45 -12.26 1.30
C TYR A 492 -13.58 -12.25 -0.24
N HIS A 493 -14.80 -12.11 -0.74
CA HIS A 493 -15.12 -12.14 -2.17
C HIS A 493 -15.25 -10.73 -2.74
N GLN A 494 -14.72 -10.50 -3.94
CA GLN A 494 -14.84 -9.24 -4.65
C GLN A 494 -15.72 -9.40 -5.89
N THR A 495 -16.84 -8.68 -5.92
CA THR A 495 -17.78 -8.68 -7.06
C THR A 495 -17.24 -7.93 -8.27
N ARG A 496 -16.31 -6.99 -8.02
CA ARG A 496 -15.83 -5.98 -9.00
C ARG A 496 -16.96 -5.10 -9.57
N GLY A 497 -18.05 -4.95 -8.81
CA GLY A 497 -19.12 -3.99 -9.09
C GLY A 497 -18.65 -2.54 -8.93
N LEU A 498 -17.78 -2.26 -7.96
CA LEU A 498 -16.97 -1.04 -7.91
C LEU A 498 -15.67 -1.27 -8.68
N GLY A 499 -15.70 -0.92 -9.97
CA GLY A 499 -14.61 -1.13 -10.91
C GLY A 499 -13.98 0.17 -11.39
N PHE A 500 -13.11 0.07 -12.40
CA PHE A 500 -12.39 1.23 -12.93
C PHE A 500 -13.33 2.33 -13.44
N PHE A 501 -14.45 2.00 -14.08
CA PHE A 501 -15.40 3.03 -14.52
C PHE A 501 -15.93 3.84 -13.33
N GLU A 502 -16.35 3.16 -12.26
CA GLU A 502 -16.91 3.80 -11.08
C GLU A 502 -15.86 4.63 -10.31
N TYR A 503 -14.60 4.15 -10.19
CA TYR A 503 -13.52 4.93 -9.56
C TYR A 503 -13.19 6.21 -10.34
N PHE A 504 -13.07 6.12 -11.66
CA PHE A 504 -12.79 7.27 -12.51
C PHE A 504 -13.95 8.29 -12.50
N GLN A 505 -15.20 7.81 -12.55
CA GLN A 505 -16.38 8.67 -12.43
C GLN A 505 -16.40 9.39 -11.08
N PHE A 506 -16.06 8.70 -9.99
CA PHE A 506 -16.02 9.32 -8.66
C PHE A 506 -14.93 10.38 -8.54
N CYS A 507 -13.76 10.15 -9.15
CA CYS A 507 -12.70 11.15 -9.23
C CYS A 507 -13.19 12.44 -9.90
N GLU A 508 -13.86 12.33 -11.05
CA GLU A 508 -14.48 13.49 -11.71
C GLU A 508 -15.54 14.17 -10.84
N ASP A 509 -16.35 13.38 -10.14
CA ASP A 509 -17.43 13.90 -9.30
C ASP A 509 -16.91 14.78 -8.16
N ILE A 510 -15.77 14.44 -7.58
CA ILE A 510 -15.19 15.20 -6.46
C ILE A 510 -14.07 16.16 -6.90
N GLY A 511 -13.75 16.20 -8.20
CA GLY A 511 -12.68 17.04 -8.74
C GLY A 511 -11.27 16.56 -8.39
N ALA A 512 -11.08 15.25 -8.22
CA ALA A 512 -9.80 14.59 -7.99
C ALA A 512 -9.23 14.00 -9.29
N GLU A 513 -7.91 13.89 -9.38
CA GLU A 513 -7.24 13.14 -10.44
C GLU A 513 -7.25 11.63 -10.13
N PRO A 514 -7.56 10.74 -11.09
CA PRO A 514 -7.41 9.30 -10.87
C PRO A 514 -5.94 8.89 -10.86
N LEU A 515 -5.54 8.07 -9.87
CA LEU A 515 -4.25 7.40 -9.78
C LEU A 515 -4.47 5.87 -9.71
N PRO A 516 -4.70 5.20 -10.85
CA PRO A 516 -4.77 3.74 -10.90
C PRO A 516 -3.39 3.11 -10.65
N VAL A 517 -3.33 2.09 -9.80
CA VAL A 517 -2.13 1.32 -9.46
C VAL A 517 -2.27 -0.11 -10.00
N LEU A 518 -1.29 -0.56 -10.78
CA LEU A 518 -1.24 -1.93 -11.32
C LEU A 518 0.03 -2.64 -10.85
N ALA A 519 -0.05 -3.97 -10.74
CA ALA A 519 1.10 -4.79 -10.35
C ALA A 519 2.32 -4.55 -11.26
N ALA A 520 3.52 -4.62 -10.68
CA ALA A 520 4.78 -4.54 -11.43
C ALA A 520 5.13 -5.86 -12.18
N GLY A 521 4.14 -6.71 -12.43
CA GLY A 521 4.33 -8.07 -12.96
C GLY A 521 4.90 -9.06 -11.95
N VAL A 522 4.83 -8.73 -10.65
CA VAL A 522 5.21 -9.60 -9.52
C VAL A 522 4.05 -9.67 -8.51
N PRO A 523 3.99 -10.72 -7.66
CA PRO A 523 2.88 -10.91 -6.72
C PRO A 523 3.07 -10.15 -5.40
N CYS A 524 2.03 -10.09 -4.58
CA CYS A 524 2.04 -9.35 -3.31
C CYS A 524 3.03 -9.98 -2.32
N GLN A 525 3.72 -9.16 -1.51
CA GLN A 525 4.50 -9.62 -0.36
C GLN A 525 3.69 -10.50 0.63
N ASN A 526 2.37 -10.29 0.70
CA ASN A 526 1.48 -11.07 1.56
C ASN A 526 0.97 -12.38 0.95
N SER A 527 1.44 -12.74 -0.25
CA SER A 527 0.95 -13.92 -0.97
C SER A 527 1.37 -15.24 -0.32
N ARG A 528 0.40 -16.12 -0.09
CA ARG A 528 0.61 -17.54 0.29
C ARG A 528 1.39 -18.34 -0.75
N PRO A 529 2.18 -19.35 -0.35
CA PRO A 529 2.90 -20.24 -1.25
C PRO A 529 2.02 -20.83 -2.36
N ASN A 530 2.61 -21.01 -3.54
CA ASN A 530 1.94 -21.65 -4.66
C ASN A 530 1.86 -23.19 -4.47
N GLY A 531 1.20 -23.89 -5.41
CA GLY A 531 1.02 -25.34 -5.34
C GLY A 531 2.31 -26.16 -5.30
N ASP A 532 3.45 -25.58 -5.69
CA ASP A 532 4.76 -26.22 -5.61
C ASP A 532 5.46 -26.03 -4.26
N GLY A 533 4.89 -25.21 -3.37
CA GLY A 533 5.49 -24.81 -2.09
C GLY A 533 6.47 -23.64 -2.20
N TYR A 534 6.60 -23.01 -3.38
CA TYR A 534 7.43 -21.82 -3.55
C TYR A 534 6.68 -20.60 -3.01
N GLY A 535 7.37 -19.74 -2.26
CA GLY A 535 6.79 -18.59 -1.55
C GLY A 535 5.94 -17.73 -2.47
N GLY A 536 4.75 -17.34 -2.01
CA GLY A 536 3.76 -16.69 -2.88
C GLY A 536 4.17 -15.32 -3.37
N GLN A 537 4.97 -14.61 -2.57
CA GLN A 537 5.53 -13.30 -2.93
C GLN A 537 6.71 -13.40 -3.92
N GLN A 538 7.11 -14.62 -4.30
CA GLN A 538 8.26 -14.85 -5.15
C GLN A 538 7.87 -15.11 -6.60
N GLY A 539 8.77 -14.76 -7.51
CA GLY A 539 8.58 -14.91 -8.95
C GLY A 539 7.91 -13.70 -9.60
N GLY A 540 7.52 -13.87 -10.85
CA GLY A 540 6.90 -12.82 -11.65
C GLY A 540 6.37 -13.39 -12.96
N ILE A 541 5.48 -12.65 -13.63
CA ILE A 541 4.92 -13.02 -14.93
C ILE A 541 6.07 -13.45 -15.86
N PRO A 542 6.03 -14.62 -16.52
CA PRO A 542 7.10 -15.06 -17.41
C PRO A 542 7.50 -13.95 -18.40
N MET A 543 8.81 -13.79 -18.67
CA MET A 543 9.28 -12.66 -19.49
C MET A 543 8.73 -12.70 -20.92
N GLU A 544 8.40 -13.88 -21.43
CA GLU A 544 7.71 -14.12 -22.70
C GLU A 544 6.24 -13.65 -22.71
N GLU A 545 5.60 -13.58 -21.54
CA GLU A 545 4.22 -13.11 -21.35
C GLU A 545 4.15 -11.61 -21.01
N MET A 546 5.24 -11.03 -20.52
CA MET A 546 5.33 -9.60 -20.19
C MET A 546 4.89 -8.65 -21.32
N PRO A 547 5.15 -8.89 -22.61
CA PRO A 547 4.62 -8.03 -23.68
C PRO A 547 3.08 -7.93 -23.68
N ALA A 548 2.38 -9.03 -23.40
CA ALA A 548 0.93 -9.04 -23.33
C ALA A 548 0.43 -8.21 -22.13
N TYR A 549 1.08 -8.36 -20.97
CA TYR A 549 0.76 -7.58 -19.78
C TYR A 549 1.05 -6.08 -19.97
N CYS A 550 2.18 -5.73 -20.59
CA CYS A 550 2.46 -4.33 -20.95
C CYS A 550 1.38 -3.77 -21.89
N GLN A 551 0.90 -4.57 -22.85
CA GLN A 551 -0.17 -4.16 -23.75
C GLN A 551 -1.51 -3.97 -23.01
N GLU A 552 -1.81 -4.79 -22.00
CA GLU A 552 -2.97 -4.60 -21.12
C GLU A 552 -2.93 -3.24 -20.41
N ILE A 553 -1.77 -2.82 -19.90
CA ILE A 553 -1.58 -1.51 -19.27
C ILE A 553 -1.78 -0.38 -20.30
N LEU A 554 -1.21 -0.51 -21.50
CA LEU A 554 -1.41 0.48 -22.57
C LEU A 554 -2.88 0.58 -23.00
N ASN A 555 -3.62 -0.53 -22.94
CA ASN A 555 -5.06 -0.58 -23.22
C ASN A 555 -5.87 0.15 -22.14
N MET A 556 -5.45 0.12 -20.88
CA MET A 556 -6.09 0.90 -19.80
C MET A 556 -5.95 2.41 -20.07
N ILE A 557 -4.74 2.86 -20.42
CA ILE A 557 -4.50 4.27 -20.76
C ILE A 557 -5.31 4.67 -22.00
N GLU A 558 -5.39 3.79 -23.00
CA GLU A 558 -6.20 4.01 -24.20
C GLU A 558 -7.71 4.03 -23.88
N TRP A 559 -8.18 3.17 -22.99
CA TRP A 559 -9.56 3.19 -22.49
C TRP A 559 -9.87 4.50 -21.76
N ALA A 560 -8.96 5.03 -20.97
CA ALA A 560 -9.18 6.27 -20.22
C ALA A 560 -9.08 7.54 -21.08
N ASN A 561 -8.11 7.59 -22.02
CA ASN A 561 -7.75 8.83 -22.73
C ASN A 561 -7.99 8.81 -24.24
N GLY A 562 -8.21 7.64 -24.85
CA GLY A 562 -8.31 7.49 -26.29
C GLY A 562 -9.57 8.12 -26.89
N ASP A 563 -9.53 8.28 -28.21
CA ASP A 563 -10.66 8.73 -29.03
C ASP A 563 -11.58 7.54 -29.38
N PRO A 564 -12.87 7.56 -28.99
CA PRO A 564 -13.81 6.49 -29.30
C PRO A 564 -14.03 6.26 -30.80
N ALA A 565 -13.66 7.22 -31.67
CA ALA A 565 -13.74 7.05 -33.12
C ALA A 565 -12.67 6.10 -33.68
N THR A 566 -11.53 5.95 -32.99
CA THR A 566 -10.38 5.17 -33.49
C THR A 566 -9.97 4.02 -32.58
N SER A 567 -10.43 4.01 -31.33
CA SER A 567 -10.06 3.00 -30.33
C SER A 567 -11.26 2.24 -29.82
N ASN A 568 -11.21 0.90 -29.92
CA ASN A 568 -12.25 0.02 -29.37
C ASN A 568 -12.36 0.15 -27.85
N TRP A 569 -11.25 0.42 -27.17
CA TRP A 569 -11.24 0.62 -25.72
C TRP A 569 -11.92 1.93 -25.33
N ALA A 570 -11.60 3.03 -26.01
CA ALA A 570 -12.29 4.29 -25.78
C ALA A 570 -13.78 4.22 -26.20
N LYS A 571 -14.09 3.44 -27.24
CA LYS A 571 -15.48 3.17 -27.64
C LYS A 571 -16.25 2.44 -26.54
N MET A 572 -15.64 1.47 -25.87
CA MET A 572 -16.25 0.78 -24.72
C MET A 572 -16.54 1.76 -23.56
N ARG A 573 -15.64 2.71 -23.28
CA ARG A 573 -15.89 3.81 -22.32
C ARG A 573 -17.08 4.67 -22.76
N ALA A 574 -17.14 5.04 -24.04
CA ALA A 574 -18.22 5.84 -24.61
C ALA A 574 -19.58 5.12 -24.56
N GLU A 575 -19.63 3.84 -24.88
CA GLU A 575 -20.84 3.00 -24.81
C GLU A 575 -21.33 2.78 -23.37
N ALA A 576 -20.42 2.82 -22.38
CA ALA A 576 -20.76 2.84 -20.96
C ALA A 576 -21.35 4.19 -20.48
N GLY A 577 -21.44 5.19 -21.36
CA GLY A 577 -22.05 6.49 -21.07
C GLY A 577 -21.06 7.64 -20.91
N HIS A 578 -19.75 7.41 -21.09
CA HIS A 578 -18.72 8.44 -20.92
C HIS A 578 -17.85 8.61 -22.18
N PRO A 579 -18.32 9.37 -23.19
CA PRO A 579 -17.58 9.52 -24.45
C PRO A 579 -16.32 10.39 -24.32
N ALA A 580 -16.30 11.35 -23.40
CA ALA A 580 -15.13 12.19 -23.17
C ALA A 580 -13.97 11.39 -22.55
N PRO A 581 -12.71 11.78 -22.75
CA PRO A 581 -11.60 11.16 -22.02
C PRO A 581 -11.63 11.56 -20.54
N PHE A 582 -11.23 10.65 -19.65
CA PHE A 582 -11.06 10.95 -18.22
C PHE A 582 -9.82 11.80 -17.92
N ASN A 583 -8.95 12.04 -18.92
CA ASN A 583 -7.73 12.83 -18.80
C ASN A 583 -6.75 12.28 -17.73
N LEU A 584 -6.53 10.97 -17.76
CA LEU A 584 -5.56 10.27 -16.91
C LEU A 584 -4.14 10.82 -17.11
N LYS A 585 -3.52 11.26 -16.00
CA LYS A 585 -2.15 11.83 -15.98
C LYS A 585 -1.16 11.00 -15.17
N TYR A 586 -1.63 10.24 -14.19
CA TYR A 586 -0.81 9.50 -13.26
C TYR A 586 -1.11 8.00 -13.36
N ILE A 587 -0.09 7.18 -13.17
CA ILE A 587 -0.23 5.73 -13.08
C ILE A 587 0.76 5.20 -12.04
N GLY A 588 0.26 4.40 -11.10
CA GLY A 588 1.09 3.64 -10.19
C GLY A 588 1.48 2.31 -10.82
N ILE A 589 2.76 1.96 -10.76
CA ILE A 589 3.25 0.64 -11.17
C ILE A 589 3.95 0.04 -9.95
N GLY A 590 3.48 -1.11 -9.50
CA GLY A 590 3.92 -1.74 -8.26
C GLY A 590 3.31 -1.10 -7.01
N ASN A 591 3.48 -1.78 -5.88
CA ASN A 591 3.16 -1.32 -4.53
C ASN A 591 3.83 -2.27 -3.50
N GLU A 592 4.60 -1.74 -2.55
CA GLU A 592 5.22 -2.58 -1.51
C GLU A 592 5.98 -3.81 -2.04
N ASP A 593 6.57 -3.68 -3.22
CA ASP A 593 7.22 -4.80 -3.90
C ASP A 593 8.54 -5.18 -3.24
N LEU A 594 8.87 -6.47 -3.27
CA LEU A 594 10.25 -6.91 -3.07
C LEU A 594 11.10 -6.45 -4.25
N ILE A 595 12.08 -5.57 -4.01
CA ILE A 595 12.92 -4.96 -5.05
C ILE A 595 14.06 -5.93 -5.45
N SER A 596 13.62 -7.10 -5.89
CA SER A 596 14.47 -8.19 -6.38
C SER A 596 14.84 -8.00 -7.85
N THR A 597 15.81 -8.79 -8.33
CA THR A 597 16.17 -8.84 -9.76
C THR A 597 14.98 -9.21 -10.66
N VAL A 598 14.02 -9.95 -10.10
CA VAL A 598 12.79 -10.39 -10.78
C VAL A 598 11.85 -9.21 -11.00
N PHE A 599 11.70 -8.35 -9.99
CA PHE A 599 10.93 -7.10 -10.05
C PHE A 599 11.56 -6.14 -11.05
N GLU A 600 12.84 -5.81 -10.88
CA GLU A 600 13.53 -4.74 -11.65
C GLU A 600 13.37 -4.91 -13.16
N LYS A 601 13.55 -6.13 -13.67
CA LYS A 601 13.44 -6.42 -15.12
C LYS A 601 12.04 -6.16 -15.68
N ARG A 602 11.01 -6.53 -14.92
CA ARG A 602 9.60 -6.39 -15.34
C ARG A 602 9.16 -4.95 -15.22
N TYR A 603 9.46 -4.36 -14.08
CA TYR A 603 9.18 -2.98 -13.77
C TYR A 603 9.80 -2.02 -14.81
N GLU A 604 11.07 -2.22 -15.16
CA GLU A 604 11.75 -1.45 -16.20
C GLU A 604 11.07 -1.61 -17.58
N MET A 605 10.67 -2.84 -17.94
CA MET A 605 9.99 -3.12 -19.21
C MET A 605 8.64 -2.42 -19.31
N ILE A 606 7.85 -2.44 -18.23
CA ILE A 606 6.56 -1.75 -18.13
C ILE A 606 6.76 -0.24 -18.30
N CYS A 607 7.63 0.35 -17.48
CA CYS A 607 7.85 1.80 -17.47
C CYS A 607 8.36 2.32 -18.81
N LYS A 608 9.34 1.62 -19.42
CA LYS A 608 9.83 1.96 -20.77
C LYS A 608 8.73 1.87 -21.83
N THR A 609 7.88 0.84 -21.75
CA THR A 609 6.78 0.65 -22.71
C THR A 609 5.74 1.77 -22.60
N ILE A 610 5.38 2.17 -21.38
CA ILE A 610 4.47 3.30 -21.14
C ILE A 610 5.08 4.59 -21.68
N LYS A 611 6.31 4.94 -21.26
CA LYS A 611 6.97 6.20 -21.67
C LYS A 611 7.22 6.30 -23.17
N ALA A 612 7.44 5.17 -23.85
CA ALA A 612 7.59 5.14 -25.30
C ALA A 612 6.30 5.54 -26.05
N LYS A 613 5.12 5.15 -25.54
CA LYS A 613 3.82 5.45 -26.17
C LYS A 613 3.18 6.74 -25.62
N TYR A 614 3.33 7.00 -24.33
CA TYR A 614 2.73 8.11 -23.59
C TYR A 614 3.82 8.85 -22.78
N PRO A 615 4.68 9.64 -23.44
CA PRO A 615 5.84 10.27 -22.79
C PRO A 615 5.48 11.24 -21.65
N ASN A 616 4.27 11.80 -21.67
CA ASN A 616 3.78 12.73 -20.65
C ASN A 616 3.06 12.05 -19.47
N MET A 617 2.90 10.73 -19.49
CA MET A 617 2.31 10.00 -18.36
C MET A 617 3.27 10.07 -17.17
N ILE A 618 2.77 10.40 -15.99
CA ILE A 618 3.55 10.45 -14.74
C ILE A 618 3.48 9.08 -14.09
N ILE A 619 4.62 8.41 -14.01
CA ILE A 619 4.76 7.08 -13.41
C ILE A 619 5.19 7.23 -11.95
N CYS A 620 4.32 6.77 -11.05
CA CYS A 620 4.63 6.58 -9.63
C CYS A 620 5.12 5.14 -9.44
N GLY A 621 6.40 4.97 -9.11
CA GLY A 621 6.98 3.69 -8.73
C GLY A 621 6.80 3.37 -7.25
N THR A 622 7.56 2.42 -6.73
CA THR A 622 7.56 2.05 -5.31
C THR A 622 8.98 1.96 -4.76
N ALA A 623 9.14 2.28 -3.47
CA ALA A 623 10.36 2.00 -2.70
C ALA A 623 10.30 0.64 -1.99
N GLY A 624 9.25 -0.15 -2.18
CA GLY A 624 9.03 -1.37 -1.40
C GLY A 624 8.25 -1.12 -0.11
N PRO A 625 8.14 -2.12 0.77
CA PRO A 625 7.11 -2.17 1.82
C PRO A 625 7.40 -1.33 3.08
N PHE A 626 8.65 -0.99 3.37
CA PHE A 626 9.03 -0.36 4.65
C PHE A 626 10.04 0.75 4.46
N HIS A 627 9.87 1.85 5.18
CA HIS A 627 10.77 3.01 5.13
C HIS A 627 11.94 2.98 6.13
N GLU A 628 11.79 2.35 7.30
CA GLU A 628 12.92 2.10 8.21
C GLU A 628 13.99 1.44 7.37
N PRO A 629 15.21 2.01 7.21
CA PRO A 629 16.08 1.72 6.09
C PRO A 629 16.17 0.23 5.79
N SER A 630 15.31 -0.21 4.88
CA SER A 630 15.09 -1.61 4.59
C SER A 630 15.87 -1.95 3.33
N ALA A 631 16.06 -3.24 3.13
CA ALA A 631 16.69 -3.76 1.94
C ALA A 631 15.99 -3.22 0.67
N ASP A 632 14.66 -3.31 0.65
CA ASP A 632 13.82 -2.88 -0.45
C ASP A 632 13.80 -1.36 -0.60
N TYR A 633 13.70 -0.60 0.48
CA TYR A 633 13.73 0.86 0.45
C TYR A 633 15.01 1.41 -0.17
N THR A 634 16.14 0.88 0.29
CA THR A 634 17.46 1.31 -0.18
C THR A 634 17.65 0.97 -1.66
N GLU A 635 17.31 -0.27 -2.06
CA GLU A 635 17.47 -0.70 -3.44
C GLU A 635 16.43 -0.04 -4.37
N GLY A 636 15.20 0.18 -3.91
CA GLY A 636 14.13 0.85 -4.63
C GLY A 636 14.47 2.30 -4.96
N TRP A 637 14.97 3.05 -3.97
CA TRP A 637 15.46 4.42 -4.21
C TRP A 637 16.67 4.46 -5.14
N LYS A 638 17.60 3.52 -5.00
CA LYS A 638 18.76 3.41 -5.89
C LYS A 638 18.31 3.10 -7.33
N PHE A 639 17.37 2.18 -7.51
CA PHE A 639 16.79 1.82 -8.79
C PHE A 639 16.06 3.02 -9.42
N ALA A 640 15.23 3.73 -8.64
CA ALA A 640 14.49 4.89 -9.10
C ALA A 640 15.42 6.02 -9.57
N LYS A 641 16.46 6.35 -8.79
CA LYS A 641 17.47 7.36 -9.15
C LYS A 641 18.22 6.98 -10.44
N ALA A 642 18.55 5.70 -10.61
CA ALA A 642 19.20 5.21 -11.82
C ALA A 642 18.28 5.28 -13.06
N ASN A 643 16.97 5.30 -12.87
CA ASN A 643 15.95 5.24 -13.92
C ASN A 643 15.01 6.47 -13.94
N GLN A 644 15.49 7.63 -13.47
CA GLN A 644 14.71 8.88 -13.37
C GLN A 644 14.13 9.40 -14.71
N ASN A 645 14.59 8.87 -15.85
CA ASN A 645 14.04 9.19 -17.17
C ASN A 645 12.72 8.44 -17.47
N ILE A 646 12.40 7.41 -16.70
CA ILE A 646 11.16 6.62 -16.85
C ILE A 646 10.33 6.53 -15.56
N ILE A 647 10.88 6.95 -14.41
CA ILE A 647 10.20 7.00 -13.12
C ILE A 647 10.18 8.45 -12.66
N ASP A 648 9.00 9.05 -12.57
CA ASP A 648 8.85 10.46 -12.21
C ASP A 648 8.73 10.65 -10.69
N MET A 649 8.14 9.65 -10.01
CA MET A 649 7.89 9.67 -8.58
C MET A 649 8.11 8.29 -7.95
N VAL A 650 8.43 8.26 -6.65
CA VAL A 650 8.59 7.03 -5.86
C VAL A 650 7.54 7.03 -4.75
N ASP A 651 6.77 5.94 -4.66
CA ASP A 651 5.81 5.68 -3.60
C ASP A 651 6.50 5.11 -2.36
N GLU A 652 6.45 5.85 -1.25
CA GLU A 652 6.93 5.45 0.07
C GLU A 652 5.75 5.13 0.99
N HIS A 653 5.92 4.10 1.82
CA HIS A 653 4.89 3.63 2.74
C HIS A 653 5.45 3.48 4.15
N TYR A 654 4.72 3.96 5.15
CA TYR A 654 5.04 3.70 6.56
C TYR A 654 3.95 4.00 7.57
N TYR A 655 3.85 3.09 8.53
CA TYR A 655 2.92 3.18 9.65
C TYR A 655 3.74 3.27 10.94
N GLU A 656 3.81 4.46 11.55
CA GLU A 656 4.75 4.75 12.63
C GLU A 656 4.10 5.18 13.95
N SER A 657 4.85 5.13 15.05
CA SER A 657 4.32 5.55 16.36
C SER A 657 4.20 7.08 16.47
N PRO A 658 3.36 7.60 17.38
CA PRO A 658 3.36 9.04 17.69
C PRO A 658 4.73 9.59 18.09
N GLY A 659 5.52 8.83 18.87
CA GLY A 659 6.89 9.18 19.22
C GLY A 659 7.78 9.38 18.00
N TRP A 660 7.71 8.47 17.01
CA TRP A 660 8.47 8.59 15.78
C TRP A 660 8.15 9.91 15.05
N PHE A 661 6.87 10.20 14.84
CA PHE A 661 6.42 11.43 14.16
C PHE A 661 6.85 12.71 14.88
N MET A 662 6.84 12.73 16.23
CA MET A 662 7.29 13.90 17.00
C MET A 662 8.78 14.19 16.79
N HIS A 663 9.61 13.14 16.71
CA HIS A 663 11.07 13.23 16.59
C HIS A 663 11.59 13.27 15.14
N HIS A 664 10.75 12.99 14.13
CA HIS A 664 11.11 12.96 12.71
C HIS A 664 10.42 14.05 11.88
N GLN A 665 10.19 15.22 12.46
CA GLN A 665 9.57 16.34 11.74
C GLN A 665 10.40 16.86 10.57
N ASP A 666 11.70 16.55 10.52
CA ASP A 666 12.67 16.92 9.49
C ASP A 666 13.02 15.76 8.54
N TYR A 667 12.24 14.68 8.54
CA TYR A 667 12.50 13.46 7.75
C TYR A 667 12.89 13.72 6.29
N TYR A 668 12.17 14.61 5.61
CA TYR A 668 12.42 14.97 4.20
C TYR A 668 13.38 16.16 4.00
N ASP A 669 13.82 16.83 5.06
CA ASP A 669 14.59 18.08 4.98
C ASP A 669 15.94 17.91 4.28
N ASN A 670 16.51 16.69 4.27
CA ASN A 670 17.81 16.41 3.66
C ASN A 670 17.74 15.58 2.36
N TYR A 671 16.54 15.32 1.83
CA TYR A 671 16.38 14.55 0.61
C TYR A 671 16.99 15.27 -0.60
N ASP A 672 17.40 14.49 -1.61
CA ASP A 672 17.93 15.04 -2.86
C ASP A 672 16.80 15.66 -3.69
N ARG A 673 16.82 17.00 -3.86
CA ARG A 673 15.80 17.74 -4.62
C ARG A 673 15.86 17.50 -6.13
N THR A 674 16.90 16.80 -6.61
CA THR A 674 17.09 16.43 -8.02
C THR A 674 16.66 15.00 -8.34
N ALA A 675 16.42 14.17 -7.32
CA ALA A 675 15.88 12.82 -7.49
C ALA A 675 14.40 12.86 -7.95
N PRO A 676 13.83 11.70 -8.37
CA PRO A 676 12.39 11.57 -8.56
C PRO A 676 11.61 12.07 -7.34
N LYS A 677 10.40 12.61 -7.56
CA LYS A 677 9.58 13.15 -6.47
C LYS A 677 9.10 12.04 -5.55
N VAL A 678 8.66 12.41 -4.35
CA VAL A 678 8.03 11.47 -3.42
C VAL A 678 6.51 11.54 -3.55
N TYR A 679 5.90 10.37 -3.65
CA TYR A 679 4.52 10.14 -3.27
C TYR A 679 4.55 9.37 -1.94
N LEU A 680 3.97 9.92 -0.88
CA LEU A 680 3.79 9.19 0.37
C LEU A 680 2.43 8.47 0.35
N GLY A 681 2.36 7.31 -0.31
CA GLY A 681 1.09 6.70 -0.70
C GLY A 681 0.32 6.00 0.39
N GLU A 682 1.00 5.54 1.43
CA GLU A 682 0.36 4.96 2.61
C GLU A 682 1.10 5.39 3.87
N TRP A 683 0.38 6.08 4.76
CA TRP A 683 0.91 6.37 6.08
C TRP A 683 -0.18 6.59 7.13
N ALA A 684 0.10 6.22 8.37
CA ALA A 684 -0.73 6.53 9.53
C ALA A 684 0.06 6.35 10.84
N SER A 685 -0.48 6.87 11.95
CA SER A 685 0.21 6.85 13.26
C SER A 685 -0.16 5.68 14.19
N ARG A 686 -0.57 4.53 13.63
CA ARG A 686 -0.90 3.26 14.33
C ARG A 686 -2.10 3.29 15.31
N SER A 687 -2.77 4.43 15.51
CA SER A 687 -4.03 4.54 16.27
C SER A 687 -4.87 5.73 15.77
N ASN A 688 -6.06 5.96 16.35
CA ASN A 688 -7.05 6.95 15.90
C ASN A 688 -7.44 8.00 16.95
N THR A 689 -6.60 8.25 17.96
CA THR A 689 -6.87 9.22 19.04
C THR A 689 -6.47 10.65 18.67
N LEU A 690 -6.76 11.62 19.54
CA LEU A 690 -6.29 12.99 19.38
C LEU A 690 -4.75 13.08 19.30
N GLU A 691 -4.02 12.27 20.08
CA GLU A 691 -2.55 12.19 19.99
C GLU A 691 -2.09 11.90 18.55
N ASN A 692 -2.71 10.92 17.91
CA ASN A 692 -2.46 10.53 16.53
C ASN A 692 -2.73 11.68 15.55
N ALA A 693 -3.87 12.32 15.68
CA ALA A 693 -4.23 13.46 14.83
C ALA A 693 -3.28 14.65 14.97
N LEU A 694 -2.71 14.87 16.17
CA LEU A 694 -1.74 15.95 16.41
C LEU A 694 -0.39 15.66 15.76
N VAL A 695 0.14 14.46 15.92
CA VAL A 695 1.42 14.09 15.30
C VAL A 695 1.32 14.05 13.77
N GLU A 696 0.18 13.61 13.25
CA GLU A 696 -0.10 13.65 11.81
C GLU A 696 -0.21 15.09 11.30
N ALA A 697 -0.84 16.01 12.06
CA ALA A 697 -0.90 17.42 11.72
C ALA A 697 0.49 18.09 11.74
N MET A 698 1.34 17.71 12.69
CA MET A 698 2.75 18.15 12.74
C MET A 698 3.52 17.62 11.53
N TYR A 699 3.31 16.35 11.18
CA TYR A 699 3.95 15.74 10.03
C TYR A 699 3.55 16.41 8.73
N LEU A 700 2.25 16.71 8.54
CA LEU A 700 1.75 17.45 7.39
C LEU A 700 2.34 18.87 7.28
N CYS A 701 2.69 19.53 8.39
CA CYS A 701 3.47 20.79 8.33
C CYS A 701 4.87 20.55 7.75
N GLY A 702 5.52 19.43 8.11
CA GLY A 702 6.79 19.00 7.54
C GLY A 702 6.69 18.62 6.06
N LEU A 703 5.60 17.96 5.66
CA LEU A 703 5.34 17.64 4.26
C LEU A 703 5.13 18.90 3.43
N GLU A 704 4.39 19.89 3.92
CA GLU A 704 4.26 21.19 3.22
C GLU A 704 5.59 21.93 3.12
N ARG A 705 6.39 21.91 4.18
CA ARG A 705 7.75 22.45 4.15
C ARG A 705 8.61 21.75 3.12
N ASN A 706 8.37 20.48 2.80
CA ASN A 706 9.09 19.71 1.79
C ASN A 706 8.23 19.40 0.55
N GLY A 707 7.21 20.22 0.27
CA GLY A 707 6.26 20.00 -0.82
C GLY A 707 6.85 20.15 -2.23
N ASP A 708 8.13 20.55 -2.31
CA ASP A 708 8.97 20.53 -3.50
C ASP A 708 9.56 19.14 -3.77
N ILE A 709 9.61 18.25 -2.78
CA ILE A 709 10.01 16.83 -2.88
C ILE A 709 8.76 15.96 -2.81
N VAL A 710 8.03 16.05 -1.69
CA VAL A 710 6.80 15.30 -1.44
C VAL A 710 5.67 15.96 -2.19
N SER A 711 5.32 15.40 -3.34
CA SER A 711 4.33 16.02 -4.22
C SER A 711 2.91 15.51 -3.97
N MET A 712 2.78 14.35 -3.32
CA MET A 712 1.52 13.69 -3.04
C MET A 712 1.63 12.93 -1.71
N SER A 713 0.51 12.81 -0.99
CA SER A 713 0.40 11.97 0.20
C SER A 713 -1.04 11.49 0.39
N SER A 714 -1.22 10.30 0.95
CA SER A 714 -2.53 9.76 1.31
C SER A 714 -2.47 8.93 2.58
N TYR A 715 -3.35 9.23 3.53
CA TYR A 715 -3.53 8.39 4.71
C TYR A 715 -4.11 7.03 4.29
N ALA A 716 -3.66 5.95 4.94
CA ALA A 716 -4.19 4.61 4.72
C ALA A 716 -4.37 3.84 6.05
N PRO A 717 -5.32 2.88 6.12
CA PRO A 717 -6.45 2.71 5.22
C PRO A 717 -7.56 3.78 5.43
N LEU A 718 -8.43 3.95 4.43
CA LEU A 718 -9.42 5.03 4.42
C LEU A 718 -10.69 4.71 5.22
N MET A 719 -11.21 3.47 5.14
CA MET A 719 -12.50 3.13 5.72
C MET A 719 -12.54 1.72 6.30
N CYS A 720 -13.36 1.56 7.34
CA CYS A 720 -13.66 0.29 7.94
C CYS A 720 -15.15 0.11 8.19
N ARG A 721 -15.71 -1.01 7.71
CA ARG A 721 -17.02 -1.47 8.14
C ARG A 721 -16.90 -2.13 9.51
N GLU A 722 -17.65 -1.63 10.48
CA GLU A 722 -17.65 -2.19 11.84
C GLU A 722 -18.00 -3.69 11.85
N GLY A 723 -17.21 -4.47 12.59
CA GLY A 723 -17.33 -5.93 12.64
C GLY A 723 -16.56 -6.69 11.55
N TYR A 724 -15.99 -5.99 10.56
CA TYR A 724 -15.26 -6.57 9.43
C TYR A 724 -13.84 -6.02 9.33
N VAL A 725 -13.06 -6.17 10.41
CA VAL A 725 -11.72 -5.57 10.54
C VAL A 725 -10.62 -6.54 10.07
N ASN A 726 -9.95 -6.19 8.99
CA ASN A 726 -8.68 -6.74 8.52
C ASN A 726 -7.48 -5.93 9.02
N TRP A 727 -7.62 -4.60 9.09
CA TRP A 727 -6.58 -3.67 9.52
C TRP A 727 -7.16 -2.55 10.40
N TYR A 728 -6.36 -2.04 11.32
CA TYR A 728 -6.67 -0.90 12.20
C TYR A 728 -5.40 -0.06 12.38
N PRO A 729 -5.48 1.29 12.44
CA PRO A 729 -6.68 2.15 12.41
C PRO A 729 -7.13 2.56 10.99
N ASP A 730 -8.27 3.25 10.88
CA ASP A 730 -8.86 3.80 9.64
C ASP A 730 -9.39 5.23 9.87
N MET A 731 -9.64 6.01 8.81
CA MET A 731 -10.21 7.37 8.94
C MET A 731 -11.73 7.38 9.17
N ILE A 732 -12.47 6.49 8.52
CA ILE A 732 -13.94 6.50 8.48
C ILE A 732 -14.46 5.14 8.92
N TYR A 733 -15.20 5.10 10.03
CA TYR A 733 -15.89 3.88 10.47
C TYR A 733 -17.37 3.98 10.15
N PHE A 734 -17.96 2.88 9.70
CA PHE A 734 -19.35 2.86 9.28
C PHE A 734 -20.03 1.50 9.51
N ASN A 735 -21.35 1.52 9.49
CA ASN A 735 -22.21 0.34 9.46
C ASN A 735 -23.19 0.41 8.27
N GLY A 736 -24.15 -0.52 8.18
CA GLY A 736 -25.07 -0.61 7.04
C GLY A 736 -25.99 0.59 6.77
N ASP A 737 -26.08 1.60 7.64
CA ASP A 737 -26.91 2.80 7.41
C ASP A 737 -26.34 4.14 7.83
N SER A 738 -25.17 4.16 8.46
CA SER A 738 -24.53 5.41 8.87
C SER A 738 -23.02 5.29 8.94
N ILE A 739 -22.35 6.44 8.87
CA ILE A 739 -21.01 6.63 9.41
C ILE A 739 -21.15 6.66 10.94
N THR A 740 -20.39 5.83 11.63
CA THR A 740 -20.39 5.72 13.09
C THR A 740 -19.30 6.57 13.72
N MET A 741 -18.20 6.81 13.01
CA MET A 741 -17.12 7.67 13.48
C MET A 741 -16.34 8.28 12.31
N LEU A 742 -16.07 9.59 12.43
CA LEU A 742 -15.03 10.29 11.70
C LEU A 742 -13.92 10.59 12.69
N THR A 743 -12.75 9.99 12.49
CA THR A 743 -11.68 10.06 13.49
C THR A 743 -11.06 11.45 13.60
N PRO A 744 -10.36 11.76 14.71
CA PRO A 744 -9.46 12.91 14.80
C PRO A 744 -8.53 13.03 13.58
N SER A 745 -7.97 11.91 13.09
CA SER A 745 -7.14 11.86 11.88
C SER A 745 -7.89 12.28 10.61
N TYR A 746 -9.15 11.85 10.43
CA TYR A 746 -10.01 12.34 9.35
C TYR A 746 -10.13 13.87 9.38
N HIS A 747 -10.33 14.45 10.56
CA HIS A 747 -10.43 15.89 10.72
C HIS A 747 -9.12 16.63 10.42
N THR A 748 -7.96 16.07 10.78
CA THR A 748 -6.64 16.57 10.36
C THR A 748 -6.52 16.57 8.84
N GLN A 749 -6.77 15.44 8.18
CA GLN A 749 -6.66 15.34 6.72
C GLN A 749 -7.63 16.30 6.00
N ARG A 750 -8.87 16.41 6.47
CA ARG A 750 -9.88 17.36 5.95
C ARG A 750 -9.40 18.80 6.03
N LEU A 751 -8.79 19.20 7.15
CA LEU A 751 -8.26 20.54 7.35
C LEU A 751 -7.13 20.84 6.35
N TRP A 752 -6.19 19.92 6.14
CA TRP A 752 -5.10 20.13 5.17
C TRP A 752 -5.58 20.05 3.71
N GLY A 753 -6.53 19.17 3.41
CA GLY A 753 -7.14 19.09 2.08
C GLY A 753 -7.97 20.34 1.75
N THR A 754 -8.61 20.97 2.74
CA THR A 754 -9.37 22.23 2.55
C THR A 754 -8.46 23.45 2.40
N TYR A 755 -7.49 23.59 3.30
CA TYR A 755 -6.61 24.76 3.42
C TYR A 755 -5.21 24.47 2.85
N ASN A 756 -5.13 23.99 1.61
CA ASN A 756 -3.87 23.75 0.90
C ASN A 756 -3.43 24.97 0.07
N GLY A 757 -2.20 24.93 -0.46
CA GLY A 757 -1.66 25.95 -1.36
C GLY A 757 -0.65 25.39 -2.35
N ASP A 758 -0.16 26.25 -3.25
CA ASP A 758 0.84 25.95 -4.27
C ASP A 758 2.18 26.66 -4.02
N GLN A 759 2.26 27.44 -2.94
CA GLN A 759 3.48 28.11 -2.50
C GLN A 759 3.68 27.94 -1.00
N TYR A 760 4.85 27.48 -0.58
CA TYR A 760 5.28 27.48 0.81
C TYR A 760 6.03 28.78 1.13
N ILE A 761 5.74 29.37 2.29
CA ILE A 761 6.42 30.56 2.82
C ILE A 761 7.32 30.12 3.98
N GLU A 762 8.62 30.43 3.89
CA GLU A 762 9.61 30.02 4.89
C GLU A 762 9.19 30.52 6.28
N SER A 763 9.10 29.61 7.24
CA SER A 763 8.73 29.91 8.61
C SER A 763 9.48 29.05 9.62
N SER A 764 9.71 29.59 10.81
CA SER A 764 10.41 28.90 11.90
C SER A 764 9.87 29.33 13.26
N ILE A 765 9.71 28.37 14.18
CA ILE A 765 9.31 28.63 15.56
C ILE A 765 10.57 28.76 16.43
N ASP A 766 10.69 29.87 17.15
CA ASP A 766 11.66 30.08 18.22
C ASP A 766 11.01 29.75 19.58
N ILE A 767 11.49 28.68 20.20
CA ILE A 767 11.02 28.07 21.45
C ILE A 767 12.21 27.33 22.09
N GLN A 768 12.12 26.99 23.38
CA GLN A 768 13.12 26.16 24.06
C GLN A 768 13.31 24.82 23.31
N ASP A 769 14.56 24.40 23.10
CA ASP A 769 14.88 23.27 22.22
C ASP A 769 14.23 21.95 22.66
N ASN A 770 14.15 21.72 23.97
CA ASN A 770 13.47 20.55 24.55
C ASN A 770 11.94 20.56 24.40
N LEU A 771 11.35 21.61 23.82
CA LEU A 771 9.91 21.70 23.52
C LEU A 771 9.64 21.77 22.00
N ARG A 772 10.67 21.99 21.18
CA ARG A 772 10.55 22.23 19.73
C ARG A 772 9.84 21.07 19.02
N TYR A 773 10.17 19.84 19.40
CA TYR A 773 9.62 18.62 18.82
C TYR A 773 8.12 18.39 19.15
N ARG A 774 7.48 19.28 19.92
CA ARG A 774 6.07 19.22 20.34
C ARG A 774 5.18 20.32 19.74
N VAL A 775 5.74 21.15 18.86
CA VAL A 775 5.01 22.23 18.20
C VAL A 775 5.38 22.27 16.73
N ALA A 776 4.42 22.59 15.86
CA ALA A 776 4.66 22.72 14.43
C ALA A 776 3.91 23.91 13.85
N ALA A 777 4.45 24.48 12.78
CA ALA A 777 3.79 25.49 11.97
C ALA A 777 4.09 25.32 10.49
N SER A 778 3.14 25.72 9.66
CA SER A 778 3.30 25.81 8.21
C SER A 778 2.55 27.03 7.68
N VAL A 779 3.13 27.70 6.69
CA VAL A 779 2.50 28.83 6.01
C VAL A 779 2.47 28.56 4.52
N VAL A 780 1.27 28.43 3.96
CA VAL A 780 1.08 28.16 2.54
C VAL A 780 0.17 29.21 1.91
N ARG A 781 0.38 29.49 0.63
CA ARG A 781 -0.46 30.37 -0.17
C ARG A 781 -1.09 29.58 -1.31
N ASP A 782 -2.39 29.72 -1.47
CA ASP A 782 -3.13 29.32 -2.67
C ASP A 782 -3.11 30.52 -3.62
N SER A 783 -2.20 30.50 -4.59
CA SER A 783 -2.02 31.61 -5.53
C SER A 783 -3.26 31.83 -6.42
N LYS A 784 -4.01 30.75 -6.71
CA LYS A 784 -5.22 30.79 -7.55
C LYS A 784 -6.37 31.48 -6.84
N LYS A 785 -6.54 31.27 -5.53
CA LYS A 785 -7.56 31.95 -4.71
C LYS A 785 -7.09 33.27 -4.12
N GLY A 786 -5.78 33.54 -4.13
CA GLY A 786 -5.19 34.70 -3.47
C GLY A 786 -5.31 34.64 -1.94
N LYS A 787 -5.27 33.43 -1.36
CA LYS A 787 -5.45 33.18 0.09
C LYS A 787 -4.18 32.64 0.71
N THR A 788 -3.90 33.04 1.96
CA THR A 788 -2.78 32.52 2.74
C THR A 788 -3.31 31.84 4.00
N TYR A 789 -2.69 30.72 4.36
CA TYR A 789 -3.08 29.90 5.50
C TYR A 789 -1.89 29.72 6.43
N LEU A 790 -2.08 30.05 7.70
CA LEU A 790 -1.15 29.72 8.79
C LEU A 790 -1.72 28.53 9.56
N LYS A 791 -0.99 27.42 9.58
CA LYS A 791 -1.34 26.21 10.31
C LYS A 791 -0.45 26.10 11.55
N LEU A 792 -1.06 25.80 12.69
CA LEU A 792 -0.41 25.74 13.99
C LEU A 792 -0.85 24.48 14.72
N VAL A 793 0.13 23.76 15.27
CA VAL A 793 -0.10 22.59 16.10
C VAL A 793 0.57 22.78 17.45
N ASN A 794 -0.20 22.59 18.52
CA ASN A 794 0.29 22.54 19.90
C ASN A 794 0.06 21.14 20.47
N ALA A 795 1.10 20.32 20.50
CA ALA A 795 1.07 19.00 21.13
C ALA A 795 1.55 19.02 22.58
N LEU A 796 1.68 20.20 23.21
CA LEU A 796 2.10 20.31 24.62
C LEU A 796 0.89 20.17 25.57
N PRO A 797 1.11 19.71 26.82
CA PRO A 797 0.12 19.76 27.92
C PRO A 797 -0.15 21.19 28.43
N SER A 798 0.36 22.23 27.74
CA SER A 798 0.36 23.61 28.20
C SER A 798 -0.16 24.55 27.11
N ARG A 799 -0.73 25.69 27.53
CA ARG A 799 -1.21 26.70 26.57
C ARG A 799 -0.02 27.29 25.82
N LEU A 800 -0.04 27.22 24.49
CA LEU A 800 0.96 27.88 23.66
C LEU A 800 0.50 29.30 23.31
N THR A 801 1.36 30.29 23.55
CA THR A 801 1.14 31.68 23.12
C THR A 801 2.21 32.09 22.14
N LEU A 802 1.81 32.40 20.91
CA LEU A 802 2.68 32.73 19.80
C LEU A 802 2.66 34.23 19.51
N THR A 803 3.84 34.83 19.54
CA THR A 803 4.08 36.10 18.86
C THR A 803 4.44 35.80 17.41
N VAL A 804 3.64 36.27 16.46
CA VAL A 804 3.92 36.06 15.03
C VAL A 804 4.57 37.31 14.43
N LYS A 805 5.72 37.15 13.78
CA LYS A 805 6.47 38.22 13.11
C LYS A 805 6.52 37.98 11.61
N GLY A 806 6.50 39.06 10.84
CA GLY A 806 6.62 39.05 9.38
C GLY A 806 5.30 38.93 8.61
N ILE A 807 4.18 38.71 9.31
CA ILE A 807 2.82 38.79 8.77
C ILE A 807 1.93 39.59 9.75
N THR A 808 0.79 40.09 9.26
CA THR A 808 -0.17 40.87 10.05
C THR A 808 -1.56 40.32 9.82
N PHE A 809 -2.33 40.12 10.88
CA PHE A 809 -3.72 39.68 10.81
C PHE A 809 -4.65 40.89 10.85
N LEU A 810 -5.69 40.87 10.02
CA LEU A 810 -6.70 41.92 10.01
C LEU A 810 -7.73 41.68 11.12
N PRO A 811 -8.39 42.73 11.63
CA PRO A 811 -9.55 42.57 12.50
C PRO A 811 -10.61 41.69 11.84
N GLY A 812 -11.12 40.69 12.56
CA GLY A 812 -12.10 39.73 12.04
C GLY A 812 -11.51 38.48 11.38
N THR A 813 -10.17 38.32 11.35
CA THR A 813 -9.54 37.05 11.00
C THR A 813 -10.07 35.92 11.90
N THR A 814 -10.39 34.77 11.30
CA THR A 814 -10.89 33.59 12.00
C THR A 814 -9.94 32.40 11.87
N TYR A 815 -10.12 31.41 12.73
CA TYR A 815 -9.49 30.11 12.60
C TYR A 815 -10.53 28.99 12.53
N GLU A 816 -10.15 27.87 11.93
CA GLU A 816 -10.82 26.58 12.08
C GLU A 816 -9.84 25.57 12.70
N GLY A 817 -10.32 24.69 13.58
CA GLY A 817 -9.44 23.72 14.24
C GLY A 817 -10.16 22.85 15.26
N PHE A 818 -9.40 22.11 16.06
CA PHE A 818 -9.92 21.27 17.13
C PHE A 818 -8.92 21.18 18.29
N SER A 819 -9.41 20.73 19.45
CA SER A 819 -8.61 20.45 20.65
C SER A 819 -9.34 19.45 21.55
N GLY A 820 -8.63 18.78 22.45
CA GLY A 820 -9.23 17.82 23.38
C GLY A 820 -8.22 17.23 24.37
N GLN A 821 -8.50 16.02 24.84
CA GLN A 821 -7.59 15.18 25.62
C GLN A 821 -6.91 14.15 24.71
N VAL A 822 -5.68 13.74 25.07
CA VAL A 822 -4.83 12.86 24.23
C VAL A 822 -5.52 11.57 23.76
N HIS A 823 -6.40 11.00 24.59
CA HIS A 823 -7.10 9.73 24.34
C HIS A 823 -8.47 9.89 23.67
N ASP A 824 -8.88 11.13 23.32
CA ASP A 824 -10.17 11.35 22.70
C ASP A 824 -10.19 10.69 21.31
N GLU A 825 -11.16 9.79 21.08
CA GLU A 825 -11.40 9.15 19.76
C GLU A 825 -12.31 10.00 18.86
N ASN A 826 -12.76 11.17 19.34
CA ASN A 826 -13.62 12.09 18.62
C ASN A 826 -13.25 13.53 18.98
N VAL A 827 -13.35 14.45 18.01
CA VAL A 827 -13.06 15.88 18.22
C VAL A 827 -14.17 16.75 17.69
N ASN A 828 -14.37 17.91 18.32
CA ASN A 828 -15.28 18.93 17.81
C ASN A 828 -14.52 19.98 17.01
N ILE A 829 -14.97 20.23 15.80
CA ILE A 829 -14.43 21.31 14.96
C ILE A 829 -14.99 22.65 15.42
N VAL A 830 -14.09 23.58 15.68
CA VAL A 830 -14.39 24.93 16.15
C VAL A 830 -14.01 25.94 15.08
N LYS A 831 -14.88 26.93 14.84
CA LYS A 831 -14.60 28.14 14.06
C LYS A 831 -14.78 29.36 14.96
N ASP A 832 -13.74 30.17 15.12
CA ASP A 832 -13.77 31.34 16.01
C ASP A 832 -12.81 32.44 15.53
N SER A 833 -12.87 33.61 16.16
CA SER A 833 -12.01 34.77 15.90
C SER A 833 -10.59 34.59 16.45
N VAL A 834 -9.62 35.18 15.75
CA VAL A 834 -8.22 35.25 16.18
C VAL A 834 -7.98 36.57 16.90
N ASP A 835 -7.38 36.52 18.09
CA ASP A 835 -6.78 37.71 18.70
C ASP A 835 -5.49 38.06 17.95
N ALA A 836 -5.57 39.08 17.09
CA ALA A 836 -4.47 39.53 16.26
C ALA A 836 -3.24 40.01 17.06
N ALA A 837 -3.38 40.33 18.35
CA ALA A 837 -2.26 40.74 19.20
C ALA A 837 -1.44 39.56 19.72
N ASN A 838 -2.09 38.42 20.03
CA ASN A 838 -1.44 37.21 20.52
C ASN A 838 -2.22 35.96 20.09
N ILE A 839 -1.63 35.15 19.22
CA ILE A 839 -2.25 33.86 18.85
C ILE A 839 -2.05 32.89 20.01
N THR A 840 -3.13 32.35 20.54
CA THR A 840 -3.10 31.37 21.63
C THR A 840 -3.67 30.04 21.16
N LEU A 841 -3.08 28.92 21.60
CA LEU A 841 -3.62 27.58 21.40
C LEU A 841 -3.78 26.92 22.77
N PRO A 842 -4.92 26.28 23.07
CA PRO A 842 -5.02 25.43 24.26
C PRO A 842 -4.06 24.23 24.13
N PRO A 843 -3.80 23.49 25.23
CA PRO A 843 -3.13 22.20 25.15
C PRO A 843 -3.77 21.29 24.09
N TYR A 844 -2.95 20.49 23.41
CA TYR A 844 -3.39 19.45 22.46
C TYR A 844 -4.38 19.98 21.40
N ALA A 845 -3.90 20.88 20.55
CA ALA A 845 -4.76 21.63 19.63
C ALA A 845 -4.14 21.86 18.25
N VAL A 846 -5.02 21.92 17.24
CA VAL A 846 -4.72 22.35 15.87
C VAL A 846 -5.53 23.61 15.56
N ARG A 847 -4.91 24.59 14.91
CA ARG A 847 -5.60 25.76 14.35
C ARG A 847 -5.08 26.10 12.97
N ILE A 848 -5.99 26.40 12.04
CA ILE A 848 -5.70 26.96 10.72
C ILE A 848 -6.32 28.34 10.62
N ILE A 849 -5.50 29.34 10.35
CA ILE A 849 -5.86 30.75 10.26
C ILE A 849 -5.77 31.16 8.79
N GLU A 850 -6.87 31.68 8.24
CA GLU A 850 -6.91 32.28 6.91
C GLU A 850 -6.70 33.81 7.02
N PHE A 851 -5.77 34.36 6.26
CA PHE A 851 -5.47 35.80 6.29
C PHE A 851 -5.01 36.38 4.95
#